data_AF-A0A4R0RN78-F1
#
_entry.id   AF-A0A4R0RN78-F1
#
_cell.length_a   1.000
_cell.length_b   1.000
_cell.length_c   1.000
_cell.angle_alpha   90.00
_cell.angle_beta   90.00
_cell.angle_gamma   90.00
#
_symmetry.space_group_name_H-M   'P 1'
#
loop_
_entity.id
_entity.type
_entity.pdbx_description
1 polymer ?
#
loop_
_entity_poly.entity_id
_entity_poly.type
_entity_poly.pdbx_seq_one_letter_code
_entity_poly.pdbx_strand_id
1 'polypeptide(L)'
;MCNLRDTAPTETILTQVFLEKIILNNVIQEIILFYLTPLEIFRFSKSCRMVHIIVQGYCKRTWNINRSLSRFFLDPIDFRNMQARTGTLISGSFALQFFDRTFYPDSDLDLFVDKQSVMEVASWLVCNGYSFVPSKDQLKDWEEAITLMKRLEDHNYDSRCIDGVFTFCKPSPVDPTRQLKVQCIVGIKAPMDVILRFHSTCVMNVIACDRAYSLYPRATVHEHRTLVPCSTPSPNQPAALEKYRERGFKVVKAITRDAAGIDLGFPIIPEIKSMFDVAKRSPRLSLVLDLRKSKLKSDSESAMQVDDFSTATLETDLFASQIISNNVIHESLFSYMTPLEFLRLSRTCRDAYGVVRSYIKRTFNVNRLLSRFFQDPVAFRSLQARTGLLVSGSTALQFFDRTSYPGSDLDMYLMPNAMVEVTTWLTGEGYEYEPYPEQAPNLQDAMKALTDDPLIDFITGAVVEHPLYPTRSIHGVYSFTKPSPDPSVQPSKVQCIVAKTSPMQVIFSYHSTCVMNVISYEKAYSLYPRASIVNHRSLVTCMQPSNGQPAALKKYADRGFSIETFVGGYDRDFALGKRYIGDGDCWTLNLDMTGVQAHWAPNDVSTPLTHDPVCATSWDLTVSCDPRNKPVDLTTHNKSWSDHLFYPYTTASWEPLYYARQMIEEETGVNIKLWSKVPASSRRFYDKEFMEYMIIYYRHYNMGSRVRKSEDAPSINDALFGRGSSPFGSISRSLS
;
A
#
# COMPACT_ATOMS: atom_id res chain seq x y z
N MET A 1 -27.62 -2.89 -46.45
CA MET A 1 -28.84 -3.12 -45.64
C MET A 1 -28.35 -3.73 -44.33
N CYS A 2 -28.52 -3.18 -43.13
CA CYS A 2 -29.54 -2.27 -42.59
C CYS A 2 -28.94 -1.16 -41.72
N ASN A 3 -29.73 -0.11 -41.56
CA ASN A 3 -29.49 1.14 -40.82
C ASN A 3 -29.06 0.96 -39.36
N LEU A 4 -28.04 1.72 -38.96
CA LEU A 4 -27.88 2.25 -37.60
C LEU A 4 -27.54 3.75 -37.71
N ARG A 5 -28.57 4.55 -37.98
CA ARG A 5 -28.62 5.98 -37.62
C ARG A 5 -29.66 6.05 -36.52
N ASP A 6 -29.22 6.22 -35.28
CA ASP A 6 -29.94 6.88 -34.15
C ASP A 6 -29.34 6.53 -32.76
N THR A 7 -28.03 6.75 -32.57
CA THR A 7 -27.39 6.78 -31.23
C THR A 7 -26.34 7.89 -31.15
N ALA A 8 -26.73 9.15 -31.38
CA ALA A 8 -25.79 10.27 -31.52
C ALA A 8 -25.54 11.20 -30.30
N PRO A 9 -26.20 11.14 -29.12
CA PRO A 9 -25.83 12.05 -28.03
C PRO A 9 -24.66 11.53 -27.16
N THR A 10 -24.61 10.23 -26.88
CA THR A 10 -23.74 9.66 -25.83
C THR A 10 -22.29 9.49 -26.29
N GLU A 11 -22.08 9.17 -27.56
CA GLU A 11 -20.77 8.94 -28.15
C GLU A 11 -19.95 10.25 -28.26
N THR A 12 -20.62 11.36 -28.56
CA THR A 12 -20.00 12.69 -28.65
C THR A 12 -19.57 13.19 -27.27
N ILE A 13 -20.38 12.97 -26.23
CA ILE A 13 -20.05 13.35 -24.85
C ILE A 13 -18.87 12.53 -24.32
N LEU A 14 -18.85 11.21 -24.56
CA LEU A 14 -17.74 10.34 -24.14
C LEU A 14 -16.44 10.67 -24.88
N THR A 15 -16.51 10.99 -26.18
CA THR A 15 -15.35 11.42 -26.97
C THR A 15 -14.82 12.77 -26.49
N GLN A 16 -15.71 13.67 -26.06
CA GLN A 16 -15.35 14.99 -25.54
C GLN A 16 -14.70 14.91 -24.15
N VAL A 17 -15.26 14.11 -23.23
CA VAL A 17 -14.64 13.80 -21.93
C VAL A 17 -13.30 13.09 -22.11
N PHE A 18 -13.27 12.11 -23.03
CA PHE A 18 -12.13 11.60 -23.77
C PHE A 18 -10.96 12.56 -23.87
N LEU A 19 -11.19 13.53 -24.73
CA LEU A 19 -10.19 14.45 -25.22
C LEU A 19 -9.89 15.57 -24.21
N GLU A 20 -10.90 16.10 -23.53
CA GLU A 20 -10.77 17.27 -22.66
C GLU A 20 -10.24 16.94 -21.26
N LYS A 21 -10.65 15.80 -20.69
CA LYS A 21 -10.31 15.46 -19.31
C LYS A 21 -9.15 14.48 -19.16
N ILE A 22 -8.85 13.65 -20.17
CA ILE A 22 -7.85 12.55 -20.09
C ILE A 22 -6.68 12.80 -21.03
N ILE A 23 -6.94 12.91 -22.33
CA ILE A 23 -6.02 13.60 -23.27
C ILE A 23 -6.05 15.09 -22.87
N LEU A 24 -5.41 16.06 -23.51
CA LEU A 24 -5.24 17.46 -23.01
C LEU A 24 -4.69 17.71 -21.57
N ASN A 25 -5.01 16.92 -20.55
CA ASN A 25 -4.35 16.91 -19.25
C ASN A 25 -2.95 16.29 -19.39
N ASN A 26 -1.93 17.14 -19.33
CA ASN A 26 -0.53 16.76 -19.48
C ASN A 26 -0.08 15.69 -18.48
N VAL A 27 -0.57 15.74 -17.23
CA VAL A 27 -0.21 14.76 -16.19
C VAL A 27 -0.78 13.39 -16.50
N ILE A 28 -2.07 13.31 -16.82
CA ILE A 28 -2.72 12.04 -17.16
C ILE A 28 -2.10 11.44 -18.43
N GLN A 29 -1.82 12.27 -19.44
CA GLN A 29 -1.14 11.83 -20.66
C GLN A 29 0.23 11.22 -20.37
N GLU A 30 1.07 11.91 -19.59
CA GLU A 30 2.42 11.43 -19.25
C GLU A 30 2.34 10.11 -18.46
N ILE A 31 1.40 9.98 -17.52
CA ILE A 31 1.17 8.74 -16.77
C ILE A 31 0.76 7.60 -17.71
N ILE A 32 -0.25 7.82 -18.56
CA ILE A 32 -0.71 6.80 -19.51
C ILE A 32 0.46 6.35 -20.39
N LEU A 33 1.17 7.29 -21.02
CA LEU A 33 2.26 6.98 -21.93
C LEU A 33 3.47 6.35 -21.22
N PHE A 34 3.69 6.64 -19.95
CA PHE A 34 4.71 5.99 -19.14
C PHE A 34 4.42 4.49 -18.97
N TYR A 35 3.17 4.13 -18.63
CA TYR A 35 2.79 2.73 -18.39
C TYR A 35 2.52 1.90 -19.65
N LEU A 36 2.16 2.52 -20.78
CA LEU A 36 1.98 1.80 -22.05
C LEU A 36 3.32 1.32 -22.61
N THR A 37 3.41 0.07 -23.06
CA THR A 37 4.56 -0.42 -23.83
C THR A 37 4.70 0.34 -25.16
N PRO A 38 5.89 0.36 -25.80
CA PRO A 38 6.07 1.05 -27.08
C PRO A 38 5.08 0.61 -28.17
N LEU A 39 4.72 -0.67 -28.23
CA LEU A 39 3.68 -1.17 -29.14
C LEU A 39 2.31 -0.53 -28.85
N GLU A 40 1.93 -0.44 -27.58
CA GLU A 40 0.66 0.14 -27.17
C GLU A 40 0.63 1.65 -27.38
N ILE A 41 1.74 2.35 -27.18
CA ILE A 41 1.88 3.78 -27.52
C ILE A 41 1.58 4.02 -29.00
N PHE A 42 2.13 3.20 -29.91
CA PHE A 42 1.86 3.36 -31.34
C PHE A 42 0.45 2.94 -31.72
N ARG A 43 -0.15 1.93 -31.07
CA ARG A 43 -1.57 1.60 -31.25
C ARG A 43 -2.45 2.76 -30.78
N PHE A 44 -2.15 3.33 -29.61
CA PHE A 44 -2.82 4.49 -29.05
C PHE A 44 -2.71 5.70 -29.97
N SER A 45 -1.55 5.92 -30.60
CA SER A 45 -1.33 6.98 -31.60
C SER A 45 -2.22 6.88 -32.83
N LYS A 46 -2.79 5.70 -33.12
CA LYS A 46 -3.71 5.47 -34.25
C LYS A 46 -5.18 5.72 -33.89
N SER A 47 -5.49 5.98 -32.62
CA SER A 47 -6.87 6.22 -32.17
C SER A 47 -7.45 7.51 -32.76
N CYS A 48 -6.72 8.63 -32.68
CA CYS A 48 -7.13 9.90 -33.27
C CYS A 48 -5.95 10.83 -33.55
N ARG A 49 -6.19 11.88 -34.35
CA ARG A 49 -5.17 12.87 -34.75
C ARG A 49 -4.54 13.60 -33.56
N MET A 50 -5.32 13.90 -32.51
CA MET A 50 -4.81 14.59 -31.33
C MET A 50 -3.83 13.72 -30.55
N VAL A 51 -4.23 12.47 -30.26
CA VAL A 51 -3.37 11.49 -29.60
C VAL A 51 -2.12 11.22 -30.44
N HIS A 52 -2.24 11.19 -31.77
CA HIS A 52 -1.08 11.09 -32.65
C HIS A 52 -0.06 12.20 -32.42
N ILE A 53 -0.49 13.46 -32.32
CA ILE A 53 0.39 14.62 -32.08
C ILE A 53 1.05 14.51 -30.70
N ILE A 54 0.28 14.15 -29.67
CA ILE A 54 0.78 13.99 -28.30
C ILE A 54 1.82 12.88 -28.23
N VAL A 55 1.54 11.72 -28.82
CA VAL A 55 2.49 10.61 -28.90
C VAL A 55 3.75 11.02 -29.66
N GLN A 56 3.65 11.76 -30.76
CA GLN A 56 4.84 12.29 -31.45
C GLN A 56 5.68 13.20 -30.53
N GLY A 57 5.04 14.07 -29.76
CA GLY A 57 5.71 14.92 -28.77
C GLY A 57 6.41 14.10 -27.69
N TYR A 58 5.71 13.11 -27.13
CA TYR A 58 6.26 12.18 -26.14
C TYR A 58 7.45 11.40 -26.72
N CYS A 59 7.32 10.82 -27.92
CA CYS A 59 8.40 10.09 -28.57
C CYS A 59 9.68 10.92 -28.73
N LYS A 60 9.56 12.20 -29.10
CA LYS A 60 10.72 13.11 -29.23
C LYS A 60 11.45 13.35 -27.91
N ARG A 61 10.73 13.37 -26.79
CA ARG A 61 11.31 13.57 -25.45
C ARG A 61 11.91 12.27 -24.92
N THR A 62 11.19 11.17 -25.09
CA THR A 62 11.50 9.86 -24.52
C THR A 62 12.63 9.15 -25.27
N TRP A 63 12.57 9.08 -26.60
CA TRP A 63 13.63 8.48 -27.43
C TRP A 63 14.62 9.53 -27.94
N ASN A 64 15.13 10.35 -27.04
CA ASN A 64 16.13 11.36 -27.35
C ASN A 64 17.54 10.81 -27.16
N ILE A 65 18.19 10.43 -28.26
CA ILE A 65 19.53 9.84 -28.22
C ILE A 65 20.59 10.76 -27.61
N ASN A 66 20.50 12.08 -27.81
CA ASN A 66 21.46 13.02 -27.24
C ASN A 66 21.34 13.05 -25.71
N ARG A 67 20.12 12.98 -25.17
CA ARG A 67 19.88 12.84 -23.73
C ARG A 67 20.42 11.51 -23.19
N SER A 68 20.28 10.41 -23.93
CA SER A 68 20.84 9.12 -23.52
C SER A 68 22.37 9.12 -23.52
N LEU A 69 22.98 9.78 -24.51
CA LEU A 69 24.43 9.91 -24.66
C LEU A 69 25.07 10.94 -23.74
N SER A 70 24.32 11.93 -23.23
CA SER A 70 24.86 12.97 -22.34
C SER A 70 25.39 12.43 -21.02
N ARG A 71 25.02 11.19 -20.67
CA ARG A 71 25.63 10.43 -19.58
C ARG A 71 27.12 10.14 -19.83
N PHE A 72 27.49 9.87 -21.08
CA PHE A 72 28.84 9.46 -21.49
C PHE A 72 29.63 10.62 -22.09
N PHE A 73 29.00 11.57 -22.77
CA PHE A 73 29.68 12.62 -23.51
C PHE A 73 29.11 14.00 -23.18
N LEU A 74 29.99 14.99 -22.97
CA LEU A 74 29.56 16.39 -22.77
C LEU A 74 28.91 16.95 -24.04
N ASP A 75 29.44 16.58 -25.21
CA ASP A 75 28.86 16.90 -26.51
C ASP A 75 28.41 15.61 -27.25
N PRO A 76 27.16 15.17 -27.07
CA PRO A 76 26.60 14.07 -27.83
C PRO A 76 26.52 14.29 -29.34
N ILE A 77 26.49 15.55 -29.81
CA ILE A 77 26.43 15.85 -31.24
C ILE A 77 27.79 15.61 -31.87
N ASP A 78 28.87 16.02 -31.20
CA ASP A 78 30.23 15.73 -31.67
C ASP A 78 30.49 14.22 -31.75
N PHE A 79 30.06 13.45 -30.74
CA PHE A 79 30.09 11.99 -30.80
C PHE A 79 29.35 11.46 -32.02
N ARG A 80 28.15 11.97 -32.32
CA ARG A 80 27.35 11.51 -33.47
C ARG A 80 27.96 11.91 -34.81
N ASN A 81 28.70 13.02 -34.87
CA ASN A 81 29.49 13.37 -36.05
C ASN A 81 30.64 12.39 -36.27
N MET A 82 31.35 12.00 -35.21
CA MET A 82 32.34 10.92 -35.26
C MET A 82 31.69 9.61 -35.72
N GLN A 83 30.57 9.23 -35.09
CA GLN A 83 29.80 8.04 -35.44
C GLN A 83 29.41 7.99 -36.92
N ALA A 84 29.07 9.14 -37.52
CA ALA A 84 28.72 9.24 -38.93
C ALA A 84 29.92 9.06 -39.87
N ARG A 85 31.12 9.51 -39.47
CA ARG A 85 32.34 9.36 -40.27
C ARG A 85 32.89 7.95 -40.22
N THR A 86 32.88 7.33 -39.06
CA THR A 86 33.49 6.02 -38.79
C THR A 86 32.55 4.84 -39.05
N GLY A 87 31.24 5.10 -39.21
CA GLY A 87 30.23 4.05 -39.30
C GLY A 87 30.04 3.27 -37.99
N THR A 88 30.50 3.80 -36.86
CA THR A 88 30.37 3.16 -35.54
C THR A 88 28.91 2.90 -35.19
N LEU A 89 28.61 1.71 -34.67
CA LEU A 89 27.28 1.34 -34.20
C LEU A 89 27.26 1.23 -32.68
N ILE A 90 26.17 1.66 -32.05
CA ILE A 90 25.91 1.37 -30.63
C ILE A 90 24.97 0.18 -30.56
N SER A 91 25.23 -0.77 -29.68
CA SER A 91 24.37 -1.95 -29.49
C SER A 91 24.35 -2.38 -28.02
N GLY A 92 23.86 -3.59 -27.73
CA GLY A 92 23.93 -4.15 -26.38
C GLY A 92 22.92 -3.56 -25.40
N SER A 93 23.33 -3.45 -24.13
CA SER A 93 22.47 -2.95 -23.05
C SER A 93 22.03 -1.50 -23.26
N PHE A 94 22.88 -0.66 -23.84
CA PHE A 94 22.56 0.74 -24.11
C PHE A 94 21.44 0.88 -25.15
N ALA A 95 21.52 0.13 -26.25
CA ALA A 95 20.48 0.16 -27.28
C ALA A 95 19.17 -0.47 -26.78
N LEU A 96 19.25 -1.52 -25.97
CA LEU A 96 18.07 -2.13 -25.34
C LEU A 96 17.33 -1.14 -24.44
N GLN A 97 18.02 -0.51 -23.47
CA GLN A 97 17.39 0.43 -22.55
C GLN A 97 16.79 1.64 -23.28
N PHE A 98 17.40 2.07 -24.40
CA PHE A 98 16.87 3.15 -25.24
C PHE A 98 15.50 2.78 -25.79
N PHE A 99 15.34 1.59 -26.37
CA PHE A 99 14.04 1.14 -26.91
C PHE A 99 13.03 0.81 -25.82
N ASP A 100 13.48 0.15 -24.76
CA ASP A 100 12.65 -0.36 -23.67
C ASP A 100 12.21 0.72 -22.67
N ARG A 101 12.87 1.90 -22.70
CA ARG A 101 12.67 3.01 -21.76
C ARG A 101 12.95 2.63 -20.31
N THR A 102 13.86 1.69 -20.12
CA THR A 102 14.38 1.27 -18.82
C THR A 102 15.70 1.99 -18.52
N PHE A 103 16.17 1.91 -17.27
CA PHE A 103 17.45 2.48 -16.87
C PHE A 103 18.29 1.44 -16.16
N TYR A 104 19.51 1.22 -16.66
CA TYR A 104 20.48 0.32 -16.06
C TYR A 104 21.68 1.14 -15.55
N PRO A 105 21.77 1.41 -14.22
CA PRO A 105 22.81 2.25 -13.65
C PRO A 105 24.23 1.75 -13.95
N ASP A 106 24.42 0.44 -14.03
CA ASP A 106 25.73 -0.19 -14.24
C ASP A 106 25.97 -0.59 -15.72
N SER A 107 25.17 -0.06 -16.65
CA SER A 107 25.38 -0.35 -18.08
C SER A 107 26.53 0.46 -18.65
N ASP A 108 27.44 -0.27 -19.31
CA ASP A 108 28.47 0.28 -20.19
C ASP A 108 27.86 0.80 -21.50
N LEU A 109 28.65 1.56 -22.26
CA LEU A 109 28.38 1.93 -23.65
C LEU A 109 29.24 1.11 -24.60
N ASP A 110 28.61 0.21 -25.35
CA ASP A 110 29.27 -0.67 -26.31
C ASP A 110 29.26 -0.05 -27.72
N LEU A 111 30.45 0.26 -28.24
CA LEU A 111 30.69 0.78 -29.59
C LEU A 111 31.25 -0.33 -30.48
N PHE A 112 30.54 -0.67 -31.54
CA PHE A 112 30.97 -1.63 -32.55
C PHE A 112 31.58 -0.88 -33.72
N VAL A 113 32.87 -1.11 -33.95
CA VAL A 113 33.71 -0.27 -34.81
C VAL A 113 34.35 -1.13 -35.90
N ASP A 114 34.47 -0.56 -37.10
CA ASP A 114 35.26 -1.17 -38.17
C ASP A 114 36.76 -1.06 -37.85
N LYS A 115 37.54 -2.08 -38.23
CA LYS A 115 38.99 -2.13 -37.97
C LYS A 115 39.73 -0.92 -38.51
N GLN A 116 39.31 -0.34 -39.63
CA GLN A 116 39.97 0.82 -40.23
C GLN A 116 39.71 2.11 -39.43
N SER A 117 38.61 2.16 -38.66
CA SER A 117 38.17 3.35 -37.94
C SER A 117 38.49 3.35 -36.45
N VAL A 118 38.94 2.22 -35.89
CA VAL A 118 39.17 2.08 -34.44
C VAL A 118 40.16 3.11 -33.89
N MET A 119 41.20 3.47 -34.65
CA MET A 119 42.18 4.50 -34.25
C MET A 119 41.51 5.87 -34.07
N GLU A 120 40.62 6.26 -34.99
CA GLU A 120 39.88 7.53 -34.88
C GLU A 120 38.93 7.50 -33.66
N VAL A 121 38.20 6.40 -33.45
CA VAL A 121 37.26 6.28 -32.32
C VAL A 121 38.00 6.31 -30.98
N ALA A 122 39.10 5.57 -30.85
CA ALA A 122 39.91 5.55 -29.64
C ALA A 122 40.54 6.92 -29.35
N SER A 123 41.12 7.56 -30.36
CA SER A 123 41.65 8.92 -30.25
C SER A 123 40.56 9.91 -29.80
N TRP A 124 39.37 9.83 -30.40
CA TRP A 124 38.23 10.68 -30.03
C TRP A 124 37.81 10.48 -28.56
N LEU A 125 37.78 9.24 -28.07
CA LEU A 125 37.46 8.94 -26.66
C LEU A 125 38.51 9.55 -25.71
N VAL A 126 39.79 9.41 -26.03
CA VAL A 126 40.89 9.99 -25.25
C VAL A 126 40.78 11.52 -25.21
N CYS A 127 40.53 12.17 -26.34
CA CYS A 127 40.28 13.62 -26.40
C CYS A 127 39.06 14.06 -25.57
N ASN A 128 38.09 13.16 -25.35
CA ASN A 128 36.89 13.40 -24.54
C ASN A 128 37.04 12.97 -23.07
N GLY A 129 38.29 12.84 -22.59
CA GLY A 129 38.63 12.63 -21.20
C GLY A 129 38.51 11.19 -20.72
N TYR A 130 38.45 10.22 -21.63
CA TYR A 130 38.53 8.82 -21.28
C TYR A 130 39.98 8.33 -21.22
N SER A 131 40.27 7.49 -20.23
CA SER A 131 41.54 6.79 -20.10
C SER A 131 41.40 5.34 -20.55
N PHE A 132 42.36 4.86 -21.34
CA PHE A 132 42.42 3.45 -21.72
C PHE A 132 42.72 2.57 -20.51
N VAL A 133 42.00 1.45 -20.40
CA VAL A 133 42.17 0.44 -19.36
C VAL A 133 42.51 -0.89 -20.04
N PRO A 134 43.79 -1.29 -20.07
CA PRO A 134 44.23 -2.50 -20.76
C PRO A 134 43.73 -3.76 -20.06
N SER A 135 43.34 -4.77 -20.84
CA SER A 135 43.16 -6.13 -20.33
C SER A 135 44.51 -6.79 -20.00
N LYS A 136 44.50 -7.96 -19.33
CA LYS A 136 45.71 -8.65 -18.86
C LYS A 136 46.76 -8.89 -19.96
N ASP A 137 46.30 -9.08 -21.20
CA ASP A 137 47.14 -9.42 -22.36
C ASP A 137 47.38 -8.24 -23.30
N GLN A 138 46.87 -7.05 -22.97
CA GLN A 138 47.05 -5.83 -23.75
C GLN A 138 48.23 -5.00 -23.24
N LEU A 139 48.90 -4.32 -24.17
CA LEU A 139 49.89 -3.31 -23.83
C LEU A 139 49.22 -2.12 -23.13
N LYS A 140 50.00 -1.38 -22.34
CA LYS A 140 49.50 -0.26 -21.54
C LYS A 140 49.14 0.95 -22.38
N ASP A 141 49.86 1.17 -23.47
CA ASP A 141 49.55 2.22 -24.42
C ASP A 141 48.45 1.78 -25.38
N TRP A 142 47.46 2.66 -25.60
CA TRP A 142 46.27 2.33 -26.38
C TRP A 142 46.56 2.25 -27.89
N GLU A 143 47.49 3.06 -28.41
CA GLU A 143 47.88 3.04 -29.82
C GLU A 143 48.65 1.76 -30.13
N GLU A 144 49.58 1.39 -29.26
CA GLU A 144 50.32 0.13 -29.37
C GLU A 144 49.39 -1.08 -29.22
N ALA A 145 48.45 -1.05 -28.27
CA ALA A 145 47.48 -2.13 -28.07
C ALA A 145 46.56 -2.34 -29.28
N ILE A 146 46.13 -1.26 -29.93
CA ILE A 146 45.32 -1.33 -31.17
C ILE A 146 46.18 -1.75 -32.36
N THR A 147 47.41 -1.28 -32.47
CA THR A 147 48.31 -1.61 -33.59
C THR A 147 48.71 -3.08 -33.55
N LEU A 148 49.04 -3.57 -32.35
CA LEU A 148 49.40 -4.97 -32.11
C LEU A 148 48.18 -5.86 -31.90
N MET A 149 46.96 -5.38 -32.17
CA MET A 149 45.69 -6.09 -31.96
C MET A 149 45.84 -7.58 -32.27
N LYS A 150 46.01 -8.36 -31.20
CA LYS A 150 46.05 -9.81 -31.24
C LYS A 150 44.63 -10.27 -31.09
N ARG A 151 44.25 -11.28 -31.88
CA ARG A 151 42.97 -11.94 -31.78
C ARG A 151 42.70 -12.32 -30.32
N LEU A 152 41.70 -11.68 -29.72
CA LEU A 152 41.33 -11.95 -28.34
C LEU A 152 40.51 -13.24 -28.23
N GLU A 153 40.81 -14.02 -27.21
CA GLU A 153 39.91 -15.06 -26.68
C GLU A 153 38.96 -14.45 -25.63
N ASP A 154 38.37 -13.27 -25.88
CA ASP A 154 37.46 -12.64 -24.91
C ASP A 154 36.17 -13.49 -24.75
N HIS A 155 35.81 -13.75 -23.50
CA HIS A 155 34.92 -14.83 -23.09
C HIS A 155 33.41 -14.49 -23.14
N ASN A 156 33.06 -13.20 -23.33
CA ASN A 156 31.66 -12.72 -23.34
C ASN A 156 31.00 -12.67 -24.73
N TYR A 157 31.77 -12.83 -25.79
CA TYR A 157 31.31 -12.77 -27.18
C TYR A 157 31.75 -14.02 -27.95
N ASP A 158 31.16 -14.30 -29.10
CA ASP A 158 31.69 -15.33 -29.99
C ASP A 158 33.02 -14.83 -30.59
N SER A 159 34.15 -15.28 -30.01
CA SER A 159 35.54 -14.93 -30.35
C SER A 159 35.94 -15.22 -31.81
N ARG A 160 35.01 -15.79 -32.60
CA ARG A 160 35.20 -16.04 -34.04
C ARG A 160 34.98 -14.81 -34.92
N CYS A 161 34.37 -13.73 -34.41
CA CYS A 161 34.05 -12.54 -35.22
C CYS A 161 34.60 -11.21 -34.67
N ILE A 162 35.21 -11.21 -33.48
CA ILE A 162 35.82 -10.05 -32.84
C ILE A 162 37.33 -10.12 -33.00
N ASP A 163 37.94 -9.01 -33.42
CA ASP A 163 39.38 -8.85 -33.59
C ASP A 163 40.03 -8.22 -32.35
N GLY A 164 39.31 -7.33 -31.65
CA GLY A 164 39.78 -6.69 -30.42
C GLY A 164 38.67 -6.02 -29.60
N VAL A 165 38.87 -5.92 -28.29
CA VAL A 165 38.00 -5.19 -27.36
C VAL A 165 38.87 -4.24 -26.53
N PHE A 166 38.60 -2.94 -26.61
CA PHE A 166 39.37 -1.90 -25.95
C PHE A 166 38.46 -1.14 -24.98
N THR A 167 38.82 -1.15 -23.70
CA THR A 167 38.00 -0.53 -22.65
C THR A 167 38.55 0.84 -22.30
N PHE A 168 37.66 1.83 -22.22
CA PHE A 168 37.95 3.20 -21.89
C PHE A 168 37.08 3.64 -20.71
N CYS A 169 37.67 4.20 -19.66
CA CYS A 169 36.97 4.61 -18.45
C CYS A 169 37.20 6.08 -18.15
N LYS A 170 36.19 6.74 -17.56
CA LYS A 170 36.32 8.06 -16.95
C LYS A 170 35.46 8.19 -15.69
N PRO A 171 35.82 9.06 -14.72
CA PRO A 171 34.95 9.34 -13.59
C PRO A 171 33.61 9.92 -14.03
N SER A 172 32.53 9.53 -13.37
CA SER A 172 31.21 10.13 -13.60
C SER A 172 31.20 11.56 -13.07
N PRO A 173 30.69 12.54 -13.84
CA PRO A 173 30.60 13.94 -13.40
C PRO A 173 29.58 14.14 -12.27
N VAL A 174 28.65 13.20 -12.06
CA VAL A 174 27.61 13.26 -11.03
C VAL A 174 28.05 12.57 -9.73
N ASP A 175 28.83 11.50 -9.84
CA ASP A 175 29.32 10.71 -8.72
C ASP A 175 30.77 10.27 -9.02
N PRO A 176 31.79 10.99 -8.51
CA PRO A 176 33.18 10.68 -8.77
C PRO A 176 33.62 9.27 -8.34
N THR A 177 32.85 8.60 -7.48
CA THR A 177 33.13 7.22 -7.04
C THR A 177 32.76 6.18 -8.09
N ARG A 178 31.94 6.55 -9.08
CA ARG A 178 31.53 5.68 -10.21
C ARG A 178 32.34 5.98 -11.45
N GLN A 179 32.73 4.93 -12.18
CA GLN A 179 33.36 5.06 -13.48
C GLN A 179 32.35 4.83 -14.61
N LEU A 180 32.34 5.72 -15.59
CA LEU A 180 31.68 5.54 -16.87
C LEU A 180 32.61 4.73 -17.77
N LYS A 181 32.09 3.61 -18.30
CA LYS A 181 32.84 2.69 -19.14
C LYS A 181 32.30 2.68 -20.56
N VAL A 182 33.22 2.80 -21.53
CA VAL A 182 32.96 2.68 -22.97
C VAL A 182 33.83 1.55 -23.51
N GLN A 183 33.24 0.62 -24.26
CA GLN A 183 33.99 -0.46 -24.91
C GLN A 183 33.98 -0.27 -26.43
N CYS A 184 35.17 -0.23 -27.04
CA CYS A 184 35.32 -0.30 -28.49
C CYS A 184 35.53 -1.77 -28.88
N ILE A 185 34.54 -2.35 -29.53
CA ILE A 185 34.51 -3.75 -29.98
C ILE A 185 34.74 -3.75 -31.49
N VAL A 186 35.89 -4.27 -31.90
CA VAL A 186 36.32 -4.30 -33.30
C VAL A 186 35.95 -5.64 -33.92
N GLY A 187 35.15 -5.61 -34.98
CA GLY A 187 34.81 -6.81 -35.75
C GLY A 187 35.90 -7.17 -36.76
N ILE A 188 36.05 -8.46 -37.06
CA ILE A 188 36.87 -8.94 -38.19
C ILE A 188 36.26 -8.48 -39.53
N LYS A 189 34.94 -8.41 -39.56
CA LYS A 189 34.13 -7.92 -40.68
C LYS A 189 33.34 -6.68 -40.22
N ALA A 190 32.27 -6.36 -40.93
CA ALA A 190 31.38 -5.27 -40.58
C ALA A 190 30.86 -5.39 -39.13
N PRO A 191 30.70 -4.27 -38.39
CA PRO A 191 30.17 -4.23 -37.03
C PRO A 191 28.88 -5.03 -36.80
N MET A 192 28.00 -5.10 -37.81
CA MET A 192 26.75 -5.84 -37.74
C MET A 192 26.93 -7.37 -37.62
N ASP A 193 28.01 -7.95 -38.15
CA ASP A 193 28.28 -9.40 -38.04
C ASP A 193 28.53 -9.79 -36.57
N VAL A 194 29.15 -8.89 -35.79
CA VAL A 194 29.35 -9.10 -34.35
C VAL A 194 28.01 -9.03 -33.60
N ILE A 195 27.20 -8.01 -33.89
CA ILE A 195 25.91 -7.79 -33.22
C ILE A 195 24.93 -8.95 -33.46
N LEU A 196 24.84 -9.47 -34.69
CA LEU A 196 23.94 -10.57 -35.04
C LEU A 196 24.32 -11.91 -34.37
N ARG A 197 25.52 -12.00 -33.79
CA ARG A 197 26.03 -13.18 -33.09
C ARG A 197 25.99 -13.04 -31.57
N PHE A 198 25.28 -12.05 -31.04
CA PHE A 198 25.07 -11.96 -29.60
C PHE A 198 24.46 -13.23 -29.01
N HIS A 199 24.80 -13.46 -27.74
CA HIS A 199 24.33 -14.58 -26.93
C HIS A 199 22.79 -14.66 -26.81
N SER A 200 22.07 -13.56 -27.05
CA SER A 200 20.61 -13.53 -27.05
C SER A 200 20.06 -12.39 -27.92
N THR A 201 18.81 -12.50 -28.38
CA THR A 201 18.24 -11.54 -29.35
C THR A 201 17.87 -10.18 -28.75
N CYS A 202 17.62 -10.07 -27.44
CA CYS A 202 17.20 -8.81 -26.81
C CYS A 202 18.27 -7.70 -26.88
N VAL A 203 19.54 -8.06 -27.08
CA VAL A 203 20.64 -7.09 -27.19
C VAL A 203 20.97 -6.71 -28.62
N MET A 204 20.32 -7.29 -29.63
CA MET A 204 20.63 -7.06 -31.05
C MET A 204 20.03 -5.75 -31.62
N ASN A 205 19.62 -4.82 -30.75
CA ASN A 205 19.15 -3.51 -31.16
C ASN A 205 20.34 -2.62 -31.51
N VAL A 206 20.21 -1.80 -32.55
CA VAL A 206 21.33 -1.03 -33.12
C VAL A 206 20.98 0.44 -33.17
N ILE A 207 21.89 1.31 -32.78
CA ILE A 207 21.78 2.76 -32.97
C ILE A 207 22.93 3.21 -33.85
N ALA A 208 22.60 3.64 -35.06
CA ALA A 208 23.50 4.30 -36.01
C ALA A 208 23.41 5.83 -35.88
N CYS A 209 24.22 6.56 -36.65
CA CYS A 209 24.31 8.03 -36.54
C CYS A 209 22.97 8.75 -36.81
N ASP A 210 22.13 8.20 -37.69
CA ASP A 210 20.88 8.82 -38.14
C ASP A 210 19.61 8.01 -37.82
N ARG A 211 19.74 6.74 -37.38
CA ARG A 211 18.62 5.83 -37.14
C ARG A 211 18.91 4.83 -36.03
N ALA A 212 17.85 4.41 -35.33
CA ALA A 212 17.89 3.29 -34.39
C ALA A 212 16.98 2.16 -34.90
N TYR A 213 17.42 0.91 -34.74
CA TYR A 213 16.76 -0.30 -35.20
C TYR A 213 16.59 -1.28 -34.05
N SER A 214 15.39 -1.82 -33.88
CA SER A 214 15.15 -3.01 -33.07
C SER A 214 14.80 -4.16 -34.01
N LEU A 215 15.55 -5.26 -33.94
CA LEU A 215 15.34 -6.41 -34.84
C LEU A 215 14.13 -7.26 -34.44
N TYR A 216 13.83 -7.29 -33.14
CA TYR A 216 12.74 -8.09 -32.57
C TYR A 216 11.83 -7.23 -31.68
N PRO A 217 11.26 -6.12 -32.18
CA PRO A 217 10.62 -5.11 -31.33
C PRO A 217 9.45 -5.68 -30.53
N ARG A 218 8.66 -6.58 -31.12
CA ARG A 218 7.57 -7.24 -30.40
C ARG A 218 8.09 -8.16 -29.28
N ALA A 219 8.97 -9.10 -29.62
CA ALA A 219 9.46 -10.06 -28.63
C ALA A 219 10.27 -9.36 -27.54
N THR A 220 11.18 -8.47 -27.91
CA THR A 220 12.12 -7.81 -26.99
C THR A 220 11.46 -6.68 -26.18
N VAL A 221 10.75 -5.76 -26.82
CA VAL A 221 10.31 -4.51 -26.18
C VAL A 221 8.88 -4.58 -25.64
N HIS A 222 8.03 -5.44 -26.21
CA HIS A 222 6.65 -5.62 -25.73
C HIS A 222 6.48 -6.87 -24.86
N GLU A 223 7.05 -8.01 -25.27
CA GLU A 223 6.87 -9.28 -24.55
C GLU A 223 7.98 -9.58 -23.53
N HIS A 224 9.05 -8.76 -23.48
CA HIS A 224 10.27 -9.00 -22.69
C HIS A 224 10.78 -10.44 -22.82
N ARG A 225 10.88 -10.92 -24.06
CA ARG A 225 11.39 -12.24 -24.44
C ARG A 225 12.69 -12.12 -25.22
N THR A 226 13.58 -13.07 -24.99
CA THR A 226 14.85 -13.18 -25.69
C THR A 226 15.09 -14.62 -26.15
N LEU A 227 15.45 -14.80 -27.41
CA LEU A 227 15.81 -16.10 -27.96
C LEU A 227 17.32 -16.28 -27.85
N VAL A 228 17.76 -17.51 -27.56
CA VAL A 228 19.19 -17.89 -27.60
C VAL A 228 19.48 -18.47 -29.00
N PRO A 229 20.17 -17.74 -29.89
CA PRO A 229 20.38 -18.15 -31.28
C PRO A 229 21.51 -19.18 -31.45
N CYS A 230 22.42 -19.33 -30.48
CA CYS A 230 23.61 -20.16 -30.62
C CYS A 230 23.43 -21.56 -30.03
N SER A 231 23.68 -22.60 -30.83
CA SER A 231 23.59 -24.01 -30.43
C SER A 231 24.77 -24.51 -29.57
N THR A 232 25.87 -23.76 -29.53
CA THR A 232 27.06 -24.06 -28.71
C THR A 232 27.29 -22.96 -27.66
N PRO A 233 27.10 -23.23 -26.36
CA PRO A 233 27.25 -22.24 -25.31
C PRO A 233 28.71 -21.77 -25.18
N SER A 234 28.94 -20.45 -25.14
CA SER A 234 30.21 -19.92 -24.64
C SER A 234 30.25 -20.01 -23.10
N PRO A 235 31.44 -20.07 -22.47
CA PRO A 235 31.58 -20.21 -21.01
C PRO A 235 30.80 -19.15 -20.21
N ASN A 236 30.68 -17.92 -20.72
CA ASN A 236 29.99 -16.81 -20.04
C ASN A 236 28.55 -16.60 -20.48
N GLN A 237 28.05 -17.38 -21.46
CA GLN A 237 26.66 -17.29 -21.90
C GLN A 237 25.66 -17.47 -20.72
N PRO A 238 25.86 -18.38 -19.75
CA PRO A 238 24.96 -18.51 -18.61
C PRO A 238 24.87 -17.22 -17.77
N ALA A 239 26.00 -16.59 -17.46
CA ALA A 239 26.04 -15.35 -16.68
C ALA A 239 25.39 -14.19 -17.43
N ALA A 240 25.63 -14.07 -18.74
CA ALA A 240 24.99 -13.06 -19.58
C ALA A 240 23.47 -13.26 -19.64
N LEU A 241 22.99 -14.49 -19.78
CA LEU A 241 21.55 -14.79 -19.75
C LEU A 241 20.93 -14.50 -18.39
N GLU A 242 21.63 -14.80 -17.29
CA GLU A 242 21.16 -14.51 -15.94
C GLU A 242 21.00 -13.00 -15.72
N LYS A 243 21.99 -12.20 -16.14
CA LYS A 243 21.91 -10.74 -16.12
C LYS A 243 20.63 -10.21 -16.80
N TYR A 244 20.19 -10.80 -17.91
CA TYR A 244 18.95 -10.36 -18.57
C TYR A 244 17.68 -10.97 -17.94
N ARG A 245 17.75 -12.13 -17.27
CA ARG A 245 16.65 -12.64 -16.43
C ARG A 245 16.37 -11.72 -15.26
N GLU A 246 17.42 -11.27 -14.57
CA GLU A 246 17.32 -10.29 -13.47
C GLU A 246 16.70 -8.96 -13.95
N ARG A 247 16.88 -8.62 -15.23
CA ARG A 247 16.24 -7.47 -15.89
C ARG A 247 14.82 -7.76 -16.39
N GLY A 248 14.24 -8.91 -16.07
CA GLY A 248 12.86 -9.28 -16.39
C GLY A 248 12.67 -10.04 -17.70
N PHE A 249 13.74 -10.40 -18.43
CA PHE A 249 13.60 -11.10 -19.71
C PHE A 249 13.34 -12.60 -19.54
N LYS A 250 12.32 -13.09 -20.24
CA LYS A 250 12.04 -14.52 -20.39
C LYS A 250 12.95 -15.11 -21.47
N VAL A 251 13.89 -15.96 -21.04
CA VAL A 251 14.85 -16.63 -21.93
C VAL A 251 14.22 -17.85 -22.61
N VAL A 252 14.16 -17.83 -23.94
CA VAL A 252 13.65 -18.91 -24.79
C VAL A 252 14.83 -19.64 -25.41
N LYS A 253 14.97 -20.94 -25.09
CA LYS A 253 16.07 -21.79 -25.60
C LYS A 253 15.72 -22.59 -26.86
N ALA A 254 14.43 -22.81 -27.11
CA ALA A 254 13.93 -23.51 -28.29
C ALA A 254 12.56 -22.95 -28.65
N ILE A 255 12.25 -22.89 -29.94
CA ILE A 255 10.91 -22.59 -30.44
C ILE A 255 10.23 -23.93 -30.65
N THR A 256 9.34 -24.34 -29.72
CA THR A 256 8.52 -25.54 -29.92
C THR A 256 7.43 -25.24 -30.95
N ARG A 257 7.24 -26.16 -31.90
CA ARG A 257 6.03 -26.22 -32.72
C ARG A 257 5.02 -27.06 -31.96
N ASP A 258 3.84 -26.53 -31.68
CA ASP A 258 2.79 -27.30 -30.99
C ASP A 258 2.16 -28.35 -31.92
N ALA A 259 1.64 -29.43 -31.32
CA ALA A 259 1.10 -30.63 -31.97
C ALA A 259 -0.17 -30.41 -32.83
N ALA A 260 -0.60 -29.17 -33.05
CA ALA A 260 -1.76 -28.84 -33.87
C ALA A 260 -1.43 -28.54 -35.33
N GLY A 261 -0.15 -28.43 -35.72
CA GLY A 261 0.21 -28.01 -37.09
C GLY A 261 -0.35 -26.64 -37.49
N ILE A 262 -0.91 -25.88 -36.53
CA ILE A 262 -1.33 -24.51 -36.72
C ILE A 262 -0.08 -23.67 -36.53
N ASP A 263 0.38 -23.14 -37.65
CA ASP A 263 1.28 -22.00 -37.65
C ASP A 263 0.66 -20.93 -36.73
N LEU A 264 1.32 -20.58 -35.63
CA LEU A 264 1.18 -19.23 -35.07
C LEU A 264 1.87 -18.20 -35.99
N GLY A 265 2.13 -18.55 -37.25
CA GLY A 265 1.60 -17.84 -38.41
C GLY A 265 0.36 -17.05 -38.06
N PHE A 266 0.62 -15.84 -37.55
CA PHE A 266 -0.23 -14.70 -37.79
C PHE A 266 -0.81 -14.83 -39.20
N PRO A 267 -2.12 -14.54 -39.40
CA PRO A 267 -2.66 -14.50 -40.73
C PRO A 267 -1.67 -13.71 -41.57
N ILE A 268 -1.15 -14.33 -42.63
CA ILE A 268 -0.63 -13.58 -43.76
C ILE A 268 -1.81 -12.70 -44.12
N ILE A 269 -1.78 -11.46 -43.62
CA ILE A 269 -2.79 -10.51 -43.96
C ILE A 269 -2.67 -10.41 -45.48
N PRO A 270 -3.76 -10.58 -46.26
CA PRO A 270 -3.73 -10.42 -47.71
C PRO A 270 -3.13 -9.06 -48.16
N GLU A 271 -2.97 -8.16 -47.20
CA GLU A 271 -2.24 -6.90 -47.26
C GLU A 271 -0.72 -7.01 -47.44
N ILE A 272 -0.03 -8.16 -47.40
CA ILE A 272 1.41 -8.18 -47.76
C ILE A 272 1.59 -7.92 -49.27
N LYS A 273 0.67 -8.40 -50.11
CA LYS A 273 0.67 -8.04 -51.55
C LYS A 273 0.26 -6.57 -51.74
N SER A 274 -0.70 -6.08 -50.95
CA SER A 274 -1.08 -4.66 -50.98
C SER A 274 -0.04 -3.74 -50.34
N MET A 275 0.79 -4.20 -49.41
CA MET A 275 1.89 -3.46 -48.78
C MET A 275 3.08 -3.34 -49.75
N PHE A 276 3.34 -4.34 -50.59
CA PHE A 276 4.30 -4.19 -51.69
C PHE A 276 3.79 -3.23 -52.77
N ASP A 277 2.50 -3.24 -53.09
CA ASP A 277 1.89 -2.30 -54.04
C ASP A 277 1.71 -0.88 -53.47
N VAL A 278 1.54 -0.74 -52.15
CA VAL A 278 1.53 0.54 -51.41
C VAL A 278 2.96 1.05 -51.17
N ALA A 279 3.96 0.18 -50.98
CA ALA A 279 5.37 0.55 -50.93
C ALA A 279 5.87 1.11 -52.28
N LYS A 280 5.27 0.69 -53.40
CA LYS A 280 5.47 1.34 -54.71
C LYS A 280 4.78 2.70 -54.84
N ARG A 281 3.83 3.05 -53.95
CA ARG A 281 3.03 4.28 -53.99
C ARG A 281 3.26 5.23 -52.81
N SER A 282 4.06 4.88 -51.79
CA SER A 282 4.44 5.77 -50.68
C SER A 282 5.69 5.26 -49.93
N PRO A 283 6.79 6.04 -49.86
CA PRO A 283 8.12 5.53 -49.48
C PRO A 283 8.42 5.52 -47.96
N ARG A 284 7.47 5.20 -47.06
CA ARG A 284 7.69 5.35 -45.59
C ARG A 284 6.97 4.32 -44.71
N LEU A 285 7.39 3.05 -44.73
CA LEU A 285 6.99 2.06 -43.69
C LEU A 285 8.10 1.04 -43.40
N SER A 286 9.21 1.56 -42.90
CA SER A 286 10.08 0.92 -41.91
C SER A 286 9.95 1.74 -40.62
N LEU A 287 10.15 1.16 -39.43
CA LEU A 287 10.22 1.92 -38.17
C LEU A 287 11.53 2.74 -38.18
N VAL A 288 11.56 3.76 -39.04
CA VAL A 288 12.66 4.67 -39.29
C VAL A 288 12.28 5.98 -38.62
N LEU A 289 12.89 6.26 -37.49
CA LEU A 289 12.94 7.60 -36.93
C LEU A 289 13.89 8.43 -37.81
N ASP A 290 13.33 9.24 -38.70
CA ASP A 290 14.07 10.07 -39.65
C ASP A 290 14.59 11.34 -38.93
N LEU A 291 15.89 11.38 -38.58
CA LEU A 291 16.50 12.41 -37.72
C LEU A 291 16.99 13.68 -38.45
N ARG A 292 16.34 14.16 -39.52
CA ARG A 292 16.82 15.34 -40.28
C ARG A 292 16.20 16.69 -39.86
N LYS A 293 17.10 17.58 -39.41
CA LYS A 293 17.19 19.06 -39.50
C LYS A 293 15.88 19.86 -39.66
N SER A 294 15.44 20.52 -38.58
CA SER A 294 14.68 21.77 -38.66
C SER A 294 15.66 22.93 -38.90
N LYS A 295 15.50 23.63 -40.03
CA LYS A 295 16.15 24.93 -40.29
C LYS A 295 15.77 25.91 -39.18
N LEU A 296 16.76 26.41 -38.47
CA LEU A 296 16.65 27.62 -37.65
C LEU A 296 16.30 28.79 -38.59
N LYS A 297 15.16 29.44 -38.35
CA LYS A 297 15.02 30.87 -38.60
C LYS A 297 15.39 31.55 -37.29
N SER A 298 16.38 32.42 -37.39
CA SER A 298 16.74 33.42 -36.39
C SER A 298 15.56 34.34 -36.16
N ASP A 299 15.10 34.45 -34.92
CA ASP A 299 14.52 35.69 -34.41
C ASP A 299 14.99 35.88 -32.97
N SER A 300 15.76 36.96 -32.83
CA SER A 300 16.04 37.80 -31.65
C SER A 300 16.23 37.16 -30.27
N GLU A 301 17.45 37.36 -29.78
CA GLU A 301 17.85 37.60 -28.40
C GLU A 301 16.73 38.11 -27.47
N SER A 302 16.51 37.38 -26.39
CA SER A 302 16.19 37.98 -25.09
C SER A 302 16.92 37.18 -24.02
N ALA A 303 18.04 37.74 -23.56
CA ALA A 303 18.71 37.30 -22.36
C ALA A 303 17.70 37.26 -21.21
N MET A 304 17.57 36.11 -20.55
CA MET A 304 16.76 36.01 -19.35
C MET A 304 17.57 36.63 -18.21
N GLN A 305 17.35 37.94 -18.00
CA GLN A 305 17.71 38.63 -16.78
C GLN A 305 17.06 37.90 -15.60
N VAL A 306 17.88 37.54 -14.63
CA VAL A 306 17.45 37.06 -13.32
C VAL A 306 17.08 38.32 -12.52
N ASP A 307 15.81 38.68 -12.55
CA ASP A 307 15.27 39.68 -11.63
C ASP A 307 14.68 38.98 -10.40
N ASP A 308 15.27 39.37 -9.28
CA ASP A 308 15.05 38.93 -7.92
C ASP A 308 13.83 39.67 -7.33
N PHE A 309 12.61 39.11 -7.43
CA PHE A 309 11.44 39.65 -6.72
C PHE A 309 10.36 38.59 -6.38
N SER A 310 10.12 38.38 -5.08
CA SER A 310 8.88 37.88 -4.44
C SER A 310 8.45 36.39 -4.58
N THR A 311 9.39 35.45 -4.50
CA THR A 311 9.14 34.00 -4.65
C THR A 311 8.14 33.36 -3.67
N ALA A 312 7.89 33.93 -2.49
CA ALA A 312 7.07 33.25 -1.47
C ALA A 312 5.55 33.23 -1.74
N THR A 313 5.00 34.24 -2.43
CA THR A 313 3.56 34.36 -2.70
C THR A 313 3.10 33.69 -3.99
N LEU A 314 3.99 33.50 -4.97
CA LEU A 314 3.67 32.78 -6.21
C LEU A 314 3.74 31.25 -6.04
N GLU A 315 4.68 30.74 -5.25
CA GLU A 315 4.86 29.29 -5.03
C GLU A 315 3.70 28.67 -4.24
N THR A 316 3.14 29.39 -3.27
CA THR A 316 1.96 28.95 -2.52
C THR A 316 0.71 28.86 -3.40
N ASP A 317 0.59 29.76 -4.38
CA ASP A 317 -0.53 29.79 -5.33
C ASP A 317 -0.43 28.62 -6.35
N LEU A 318 0.78 28.31 -6.84
CA LEU A 318 1.03 27.17 -7.73
C LEU A 318 0.79 25.81 -7.03
N PHE A 319 1.28 25.63 -5.80
CA PHE A 319 1.07 24.38 -5.06
C PHE A 319 -0.42 24.14 -4.76
N ALA A 320 -1.14 25.16 -4.29
CA ALA A 320 -2.56 25.04 -4.00
C ALA A 320 -3.37 24.81 -5.30
N SER A 321 -3.19 25.66 -6.31
CA SER A 321 -4.01 25.65 -7.53
C SER A 321 -3.70 24.50 -8.49
N GLN A 322 -2.45 24.06 -8.61
CA GLN A 322 -2.06 23.05 -9.60
C GLN A 322 -1.85 21.65 -9.02
N ILE A 323 -1.46 21.52 -7.74
CA ILE A 323 -1.19 20.22 -7.11
C ILE A 323 -2.35 19.80 -6.20
N ILE A 324 -2.72 20.64 -5.22
CA ILE A 324 -3.77 20.28 -4.24
C ILE A 324 -5.15 20.25 -4.87
N SER A 325 -5.51 21.25 -5.70
CA SER A 325 -6.83 21.29 -6.34
C SER A 325 -6.98 20.28 -7.49
N ASN A 326 -5.89 19.68 -7.98
CA ASN A 326 -5.95 18.67 -9.03
C ASN A 326 -6.23 17.28 -8.43
N ASN A 327 -7.44 16.77 -8.68
CA ASN A 327 -7.91 15.49 -8.15
C ASN A 327 -7.00 14.31 -8.52
N VAL A 328 -6.48 14.24 -9.74
CA VAL A 328 -5.62 13.13 -10.13
C VAL A 328 -4.32 13.14 -9.34
N ILE A 329 -3.72 14.31 -9.17
CA ILE A 329 -2.45 14.44 -8.46
C ILE A 329 -2.64 14.12 -6.98
N HIS A 330 -3.62 14.73 -6.30
CA HIS A 330 -3.78 14.48 -4.87
C HIS A 330 -4.29 13.08 -4.55
N GLU A 331 -5.14 12.45 -5.38
CA GLU A 331 -5.54 11.06 -5.18
C GLU A 331 -4.33 10.13 -5.23
N SER A 332 -3.47 10.29 -6.24
CA SER A 332 -2.23 9.52 -6.36
C SER A 332 -1.30 9.79 -5.19
N LEU A 333 -1.02 11.06 -4.87
CA LEU A 333 -0.15 11.42 -3.73
C LEU A 333 -0.67 10.81 -2.42
N PHE A 334 -1.95 10.97 -2.11
CA PHE A 334 -2.52 10.50 -0.85
C PHE A 334 -2.57 8.98 -0.77
N SER A 335 -2.62 8.27 -1.91
CA SER A 335 -2.51 6.81 -1.94
C SER A 335 -1.16 6.29 -1.44
N TYR A 336 -0.09 7.08 -1.59
CA TYR A 336 1.26 6.73 -1.11
C TYR A 336 1.61 7.36 0.25
N MET A 337 0.93 8.44 0.65
CA MET A 337 1.12 9.07 1.96
C MET A 337 0.43 8.29 3.07
N THR A 338 1.10 8.09 4.21
CA THR A 338 0.47 7.63 5.46
C THR A 338 -0.62 8.59 5.93
N PRO A 339 -1.56 8.13 6.78
CA PRO A 339 -2.55 9.01 7.37
C PRO A 339 -1.99 10.22 8.11
N LEU A 340 -0.86 10.06 8.80
CA LEU A 340 -0.21 11.16 9.49
C LEU A 340 0.28 12.25 8.52
N GLU A 341 0.79 11.87 7.35
CA GLU A 341 1.33 12.80 6.36
C GLU A 341 0.24 13.66 5.73
N PHE A 342 -0.85 13.07 5.25
CA PHE A 342 -1.94 13.89 4.70
C PHE A 342 -2.69 14.67 5.79
N LEU A 343 -2.73 14.19 7.05
CA LEU A 343 -3.27 14.98 8.16
C LEU A 343 -2.39 16.19 8.49
N ARG A 344 -1.05 16.04 8.42
CA ARG A 344 -0.12 17.18 8.53
C ARG A 344 -0.31 18.16 7.38
N LEU A 345 -0.47 17.65 6.15
CA LEU A 345 -0.78 18.47 4.98
C LEU A 345 -2.09 19.25 5.16
N SER A 346 -3.12 18.64 5.75
CA SER A 346 -4.39 19.34 6.03
C SER A 346 -4.24 20.56 6.95
N ARG A 347 -3.12 20.68 7.67
CA ARG A 347 -2.84 21.81 8.58
C ARG A 347 -2.06 22.94 7.92
N THR A 348 -1.63 22.80 6.67
CA THR A 348 -0.81 23.82 6.01
C THR A 348 -1.66 24.94 5.42
N CYS A 349 -2.82 24.62 4.81
CA CYS A 349 -3.73 25.61 4.25
C CYS A 349 -5.19 25.12 4.21
N ARG A 350 -6.13 26.05 3.95
CA ARG A 350 -7.58 25.76 3.89
C ARG A 350 -7.97 24.83 2.73
N ASP A 351 -7.30 24.96 1.59
CA ASP A 351 -7.58 24.10 0.43
C ASP A 351 -7.11 22.67 0.66
N ALA A 352 -5.90 22.50 1.19
CA ALA A 352 -5.40 21.20 1.63
C ALA A 352 -6.29 20.59 2.70
N TYR A 353 -6.78 21.39 3.65
CA TYR A 353 -7.76 20.94 4.64
C TYR A 353 -9.03 20.41 3.97
N GLY A 354 -9.62 21.16 3.03
CA GLY A 354 -10.82 20.76 2.30
C GLY A 354 -10.64 19.48 1.49
N VAL A 355 -9.54 19.39 0.75
CA VAL A 355 -9.19 18.25 -0.11
C VAL A 355 -8.91 16.99 0.71
N VAL A 356 -8.12 17.08 1.79
CA VAL A 356 -7.86 15.95 2.69
C VAL A 356 -9.16 15.49 3.38
N ARG A 357 -10.02 16.42 3.81
CA ARG A 357 -11.32 16.05 4.41
C ARG A 357 -12.21 15.31 3.41
N SER A 358 -12.22 15.72 2.15
CA SER A 358 -12.94 15.02 1.07
C SER A 358 -12.35 13.63 0.82
N TYR A 359 -11.03 13.51 0.79
CA TYR A 359 -10.32 12.23 0.64
C TYR A 359 -10.62 11.28 1.79
N ILE A 360 -10.54 11.74 3.05
CA ILE A 360 -10.84 10.91 4.23
C ILE A 360 -12.26 10.33 4.15
N LYS A 361 -13.26 11.14 3.78
CA LYS A 361 -14.66 10.67 3.64
C LYS A 361 -14.81 9.54 2.61
N ARG A 362 -14.08 9.60 1.49
CA ARG A 362 -14.15 8.60 0.42
C ARG A 362 -13.33 7.36 0.74
N THR A 363 -12.15 7.54 1.32
CA THR A 363 -11.18 6.49 1.60
C THR A 363 -11.59 5.64 2.81
N PHE A 364 -12.01 6.27 3.90
CA PHE A 364 -12.45 5.61 5.14
C PHE A 364 -13.98 5.43 5.15
N ASN A 365 -14.51 4.86 4.08
CA ASN A 365 -15.94 4.57 3.96
C ASN A 365 -16.25 3.18 4.55
N VAL A 366 -16.86 3.16 5.73
CA VAL A 366 -17.23 1.93 6.45
C VAL A 366 -18.29 1.10 5.71
N ASN A 367 -19.23 1.74 4.99
CA ASN A 367 -20.25 1.02 4.25
C ASN A 367 -19.62 0.26 3.06
N ARG A 368 -18.59 0.84 2.41
CA ARG A 368 -17.80 0.16 1.38
C ARG A 368 -16.98 -1.01 1.95
N LEU A 369 -16.50 -0.90 3.19
CA LEU A 369 -15.81 -1.99 3.87
C LEU A 369 -16.78 -3.16 4.13
N LEU A 370 -17.95 -2.85 4.68
CA LEU A 370 -18.96 -3.82 5.09
C LEU A 370 -19.74 -4.44 3.94
N SER A 371 -19.82 -3.77 2.77
CA SER A 371 -20.51 -4.30 1.58
C SER A 371 -19.86 -5.57 1.01
N ARG A 372 -18.69 -5.97 1.51
CA ARG A 372 -18.05 -7.25 1.21
C ARG A 372 -18.71 -8.42 1.93
N PHE A 373 -19.42 -8.14 3.03
CA PHE A 373 -20.04 -9.14 3.89
C PHE A 373 -21.57 -9.05 3.80
N PHE A 374 -22.12 -7.83 3.75
CA PHE A 374 -23.55 -7.60 3.87
C PHE A 374 -24.11 -6.87 2.65
N GLN A 375 -25.35 -7.22 2.26
CA GLN A 375 -26.03 -6.52 1.18
C GLN A 375 -26.44 -5.10 1.61
N ASP A 376 -26.86 -4.96 2.87
CA ASP A 376 -27.18 -3.67 3.48
C ASP A 376 -26.26 -3.37 4.69
N PRO A 377 -25.12 -2.69 4.45
CA PRO A 377 -24.23 -2.21 5.51
C PRO A 377 -24.91 -1.27 6.53
N VAL A 378 -25.93 -0.52 6.12
CA VAL A 378 -26.62 0.45 7.01
C VAL A 378 -27.55 -0.29 7.97
N ALA A 379 -28.20 -1.36 7.51
CA ALA A 379 -28.95 -2.27 8.39
C ALA A 379 -28.03 -2.93 9.42
N PHE A 380 -26.86 -3.43 9.01
CA PHE A 380 -25.86 -3.97 9.95
C PHE A 380 -25.42 -2.92 10.99
N ARG A 381 -25.15 -1.69 10.58
CA ARG A 381 -24.77 -0.61 11.52
C ARG A 381 -25.91 -0.21 12.45
N SER A 382 -27.16 -0.34 12.01
CA SER A 382 -28.32 -0.18 12.88
C SER A 382 -28.42 -1.32 13.90
N LEU A 383 -28.08 -2.55 13.51
CA LEU A 383 -27.92 -3.68 14.44
C LEU A 383 -26.78 -3.40 15.45
N GLN A 384 -25.64 -2.86 15.02
CA GLN A 384 -24.56 -2.44 15.92
C GLN A 384 -25.05 -1.43 16.96
N ALA A 385 -25.81 -0.41 16.54
CA ALA A 385 -26.33 0.62 17.44
C ALA A 385 -27.26 0.07 18.53
N ARG A 386 -28.05 -0.96 18.22
CA ARG A 386 -28.94 -1.61 19.20
C ARG A 386 -28.21 -2.58 20.13
N THR A 387 -27.21 -3.29 19.61
CA THR A 387 -26.58 -4.40 20.32
C THR A 387 -25.29 -4.00 21.06
N GLY A 388 -24.71 -2.84 20.74
CA GLY A 388 -23.37 -2.46 21.20
C GLY A 388 -22.26 -3.33 20.58
N LEU A 389 -22.54 -3.97 19.44
CA LEU A 389 -21.59 -4.83 18.73
C LEU A 389 -20.46 -4.00 18.13
N LEU A 390 -19.22 -4.47 18.33
CA LEU A 390 -18.01 -3.84 17.83
C LEU A 390 -17.34 -4.71 16.76
N VAL A 391 -16.85 -4.09 15.69
CA VAL A 391 -15.95 -4.75 14.72
C VAL A 391 -14.51 -4.42 15.10
N SER A 392 -13.62 -5.42 15.13
CA SER A 392 -12.21 -5.25 15.50
C SER A 392 -11.31 -6.19 14.69
N GLY A 393 -10.06 -6.39 15.12
CA GLY A 393 -9.15 -7.35 14.51
C GLY A 393 -8.61 -6.91 13.14
N SER A 394 -8.42 -7.88 12.23
CA SER A 394 -7.83 -7.61 10.91
C SER A 394 -8.67 -6.65 10.06
N THR A 395 -10.00 -6.72 10.18
CA THR A 395 -10.92 -5.88 9.39
C THR A 395 -10.90 -4.41 9.86
N ALA A 396 -10.76 -4.16 11.17
CA ALA A 396 -10.58 -2.80 11.66
C ALA A 396 -9.17 -2.26 11.34
N LEU A 397 -8.14 -3.10 11.43
CA LEU A 397 -6.77 -2.70 11.06
C LEU A 397 -6.68 -2.31 9.58
N GLN A 398 -7.20 -3.12 8.66
CA GLN A 398 -7.13 -2.82 7.23
C GLN A 398 -7.90 -1.53 6.87
N PHE A 399 -8.95 -1.18 7.62
CA PHE A 399 -9.69 0.06 7.43
C PHE A 399 -8.82 1.29 7.70
N PHE A 400 -8.05 1.26 8.78
CA PHE A 400 -7.14 2.36 9.13
C PHE A 400 -5.85 2.37 8.31
N ASP A 401 -5.27 1.20 8.08
CA ASP A 401 -4.01 1.02 7.37
C ASP A 401 -4.15 1.18 5.84
N ARG A 402 -5.40 1.16 5.34
CA ARG A 402 -5.75 1.22 3.90
C ARG A 402 -5.06 0.14 3.08
N THR A 403 -4.83 -1.00 3.70
CA THR A 403 -4.30 -2.21 3.05
C THR A 403 -5.42 -3.21 2.80
N SER A 404 -5.12 -4.25 2.03
CA SER A 404 -6.04 -5.36 1.79
C SER A 404 -5.37 -6.65 2.24
N TYR A 405 -6.05 -7.39 3.12
CA TYR A 405 -5.68 -8.74 3.49
C TYR A 405 -6.66 -9.72 2.84
N PRO A 406 -6.31 -10.34 1.69
CA PRO A 406 -7.17 -11.32 1.02
C PRO A 406 -7.56 -12.46 1.97
N GLY A 407 -8.83 -12.87 1.94
CA GLY A 407 -9.34 -13.94 2.80
C GLY A 407 -9.46 -13.57 4.29
N SER A 408 -9.45 -12.28 4.65
CA SER A 408 -9.67 -11.87 6.05
C SER A 408 -11.14 -11.98 6.43
N ASP A 409 -11.39 -12.62 7.57
CA ASP A 409 -12.70 -12.73 8.22
C ASP A 409 -13.15 -11.38 8.80
N LEU A 410 -14.47 -11.24 9.04
CA LEU A 410 -15.05 -10.14 9.84
C LEU A 410 -15.25 -10.60 11.29
N ASP A 411 -14.45 -10.04 12.19
CA ASP A 411 -14.54 -10.33 13.63
C ASP A 411 -15.52 -9.36 14.31
N MET A 412 -16.60 -9.89 14.87
CA MET A 412 -17.65 -9.14 15.56
C MET A 412 -17.67 -9.50 17.04
N TYR A 413 -17.52 -8.51 17.90
CA TYR A 413 -17.45 -8.66 19.35
C TYR A 413 -18.76 -8.18 19.96
N LEU A 414 -19.43 -9.06 20.69
CA LEU A 414 -20.76 -8.79 21.22
C LEU A 414 -20.94 -9.32 22.64
N MET A 415 -21.94 -8.77 23.31
CA MET A 415 -22.40 -9.19 24.63
C MET A 415 -23.26 -10.47 24.53
N PRO A 416 -23.30 -11.33 25.56
CA PRO A 416 -24.10 -12.56 25.52
C PRO A 416 -25.59 -12.33 25.21
N ASN A 417 -26.17 -11.23 25.72
CA ASN A 417 -27.56 -10.86 25.47
C ASN A 417 -27.86 -10.50 23.99
N ALA A 418 -26.86 -10.08 23.23
CA ALA A 418 -27.00 -9.75 21.80
C ALA A 418 -26.88 -10.98 20.88
N MET A 419 -26.43 -12.12 21.40
CA MET A 419 -26.09 -13.29 20.60
C MET A 419 -27.26 -13.78 19.76
N VAL A 420 -28.46 -13.90 20.35
CA VAL A 420 -29.67 -14.38 19.66
C VAL A 420 -30.04 -13.47 18.49
N GLU A 421 -30.05 -12.16 18.71
CA GLU A 421 -30.46 -11.20 17.69
C GLU A 421 -29.46 -11.16 16.53
N VAL A 422 -28.16 -11.11 16.85
CA VAL A 422 -27.09 -11.00 15.85
C VAL A 422 -27.03 -12.25 14.98
N THR A 423 -27.09 -13.45 15.57
CA THR A 423 -27.05 -14.69 14.78
C THR A 423 -28.30 -14.90 13.96
N THR A 424 -29.48 -14.54 14.48
CA THR A 424 -30.73 -14.55 13.70
C THR A 424 -30.63 -13.62 12.49
N TRP A 425 -30.05 -12.43 12.66
CA TRP A 425 -29.82 -11.50 11.56
C TRP A 425 -28.84 -12.06 10.52
N LEU A 426 -27.72 -12.67 10.95
CA LEU A 426 -26.77 -13.31 10.04
C LEU A 426 -27.41 -14.44 9.22
N THR A 427 -28.20 -15.31 9.86
CA THR A 427 -28.93 -16.36 9.16
C THR A 427 -29.93 -15.77 8.17
N GLY A 428 -30.60 -14.67 8.52
CA GLY A 428 -31.47 -13.91 7.60
C GLY A 428 -30.73 -13.32 6.39
N GLU A 429 -29.48 -12.88 6.57
CA GLU A 429 -28.59 -12.44 5.47
C GLU A 429 -28.06 -13.61 4.62
N GLY A 430 -28.37 -14.86 4.97
CA GLY A 430 -27.94 -16.06 4.24
C GLY A 430 -26.57 -16.60 4.65
N TYR A 431 -26.12 -16.29 5.86
CA TYR A 431 -24.95 -16.95 6.46
C TYR A 431 -25.34 -18.27 7.13
N GLU A 432 -24.49 -19.28 6.97
CA GLU A 432 -24.64 -20.59 7.59
C GLU A 432 -23.64 -20.75 8.74
N TYR A 433 -24.10 -21.33 9.85
CA TYR A 433 -23.26 -21.61 11.01
C TYR A 433 -22.29 -22.75 10.69
N GLU A 434 -21.00 -22.52 10.96
CA GLU A 434 -19.92 -23.47 10.76
C GLU A 434 -19.29 -23.82 12.13
N PRO A 435 -19.68 -24.94 12.76
CA PRO A 435 -19.12 -25.38 14.04
C PRO A 435 -17.69 -25.88 13.87
N TYR A 436 -16.83 -25.59 14.85
CA TYR A 436 -15.55 -26.30 14.97
C TYR A 436 -15.76 -27.71 15.57
N PRO A 437 -14.79 -28.64 15.47
CA PRO A 437 -15.02 -30.06 15.75
C PRO A 437 -15.61 -30.43 17.12
N GLU A 438 -15.38 -29.60 18.14
CA GLU A 438 -15.85 -29.82 19.52
C GLU A 438 -17.12 -29.01 19.86
N GLN A 439 -17.55 -28.13 18.95
CA GLN A 439 -18.75 -27.32 19.12
C GLN A 439 -20.00 -28.10 18.71
N ALA A 440 -21.12 -27.84 19.37
CA ALA A 440 -22.38 -28.50 19.00
C ALA A 440 -22.71 -28.21 17.51
N PRO A 441 -23.17 -29.24 16.77
CA PRO A 441 -23.33 -29.15 15.31
C PRO A 441 -24.45 -28.19 14.89
N ASN A 442 -25.41 -27.92 15.77
CA ASN A 442 -26.47 -26.96 15.53
C ASN A 442 -26.28 -25.72 16.42
N LEU A 443 -26.62 -24.56 15.87
CA LEU A 443 -26.42 -23.27 16.52
C LEU A 443 -27.22 -23.14 17.83
N GLN A 444 -28.44 -23.67 17.88
CA GLN A 444 -29.30 -23.53 19.06
C GLN A 444 -28.72 -24.25 20.28
N ASP A 445 -28.22 -25.47 20.12
CA ASP A 445 -27.59 -26.21 21.21
C ASP A 445 -26.22 -25.63 21.55
N ALA A 446 -25.47 -25.13 20.56
CA ALA A 446 -24.24 -24.40 20.79
C ALA A 446 -24.46 -23.10 21.59
N MET A 447 -25.65 -22.49 21.46
CA MET A 447 -26.06 -21.33 22.23
C MET A 447 -26.61 -21.70 23.61
N LYS A 448 -27.30 -22.83 23.78
CA LYS A 448 -27.76 -23.30 25.10
C LYS A 448 -26.59 -23.55 26.06
N ALA A 449 -25.47 -24.03 25.53
CA ALA A 449 -24.23 -24.19 26.28
C ALA A 449 -23.68 -22.86 26.86
N LEU A 450 -24.08 -21.68 26.34
CA LEU A 450 -23.77 -20.37 26.95
C LEU A 450 -24.64 -20.05 28.17
N THR A 451 -25.84 -20.65 28.25
CA THR A 451 -26.87 -20.32 29.25
C THR A 451 -26.93 -21.27 30.44
N ASP A 452 -26.36 -22.47 30.33
CA ASP A 452 -26.37 -23.48 31.41
C ASP A 452 -25.24 -23.22 32.45
N ASP A 453 -25.63 -22.50 33.51
CA ASP A 453 -25.05 -22.34 34.87
C ASP A 453 -23.57 -21.83 35.05
N PRO A 454 -23.38 -20.55 35.47
CA PRO A 454 -22.08 -19.96 35.86
C PRO A 454 -21.35 -20.66 37.02
N LEU A 455 -22.01 -21.52 37.80
CA LEU A 455 -21.42 -22.18 38.96
C LEU A 455 -20.46 -23.33 38.55
N ILE A 456 -20.68 -23.96 37.41
CA ILE A 456 -19.86 -25.07 36.90
C ILE A 456 -18.51 -24.56 36.37
N ASP A 457 -18.48 -23.38 35.76
CA ASP A 457 -17.26 -22.70 35.29
C ASP A 457 -16.26 -22.42 36.42
N PHE A 458 -16.77 -22.18 37.64
CA PHE A 458 -15.94 -21.92 38.82
C PHE A 458 -15.42 -23.20 39.50
N ILE A 459 -16.14 -24.33 39.37
CA ILE A 459 -15.86 -25.58 40.09
C ILE A 459 -15.09 -26.59 39.22
N THR A 460 -15.35 -26.66 37.92
CA THR A 460 -14.81 -27.75 37.07
C THR A 460 -13.58 -27.38 36.26
N GLY A 461 -13.28 -26.09 36.08
CA GLY A 461 -12.18 -25.65 35.22
C GLY A 461 -12.30 -26.12 33.76
N ALA A 462 -13.46 -26.64 33.37
CA ALA A 462 -13.69 -27.28 32.08
C ALA A 462 -14.44 -26.31 31.15
N VAL A 463 -13.76 -25.24 30.73
CA VAL A 463 -14.17 -24.53 29.51
C VAL A 463 -13.67 -25.37 28.35
N VAL A 464 -14.53 -25.69 27.39
CA VAL A 464 -14.08 -26.22 26.09
C VAL A 464 -13.31 -25.09 25.41
N GLU A 465 -12.00 -25.05 25.63
CA GLU A 465 -11.11 -23.97 25.19
C GLU A 465 -11.04 -23.93 23.66
N HIS A 466 -11.42 -22.80 23.06
CA HIS A 466 -11.24 -22.62 21.61
C HIS A 466 -9.74 -22.68 21.25
N PRO A 467 -9.31 -23.58 20.34
CA PRO A 467 -7.89 -23.86 20.11
C PRO A 467 -7.06 -22.66 19.63
N LEU A 468 -7.68 -21.64 19.03
CA LEU A 468 -6.99 -20.43 18.56
C LEU A 468 -7.09 -19.22 19.50
N TYR A 469 -8.04 -19.18 20.43
CA TYR A 469 -8.30 -18.01 21.30
C TYR A 469 -8.55 -18.38 22.77
N PRO A 470 -7.61 -19.06 23.47
CA PRO A 470 -7.72 -19.26 24.91
C PRO A 470 -7.50 -17.92 25.61
N THR A 471 -8.57 -17.15 25.82
CA THR A 471 -8.52 -15.91 26.60
C THR A 471 -9.63 -15.92 27.64
N ARG A 472 -9.31 -15.45 28.86
CA ARG A 472 -10.25 -15.43 29.99
C ARG A 472 -11.49 -14.57 29.75
N SER A 473 -11.48 -13.72 28.74
CA SER A 473 -12.53 -12.73 28.44
C SER A 473 -13.52 -13.18 27.36
N ILE A 474 -13.24 -14.25 26.61
CA ILE A 474 -14.15 -14.83 25.60
C ILE A 474 -15.00 -15.92 26.25
N HIS A 475 -16.32 -15.84 26.03
CA HIS A 475 -17.27 -16.87 26.40
C HIS A 475 -17.38 -17.93 25.28
N GLY A 476 -17.44 -17.49 24.02
CA GLY A 476 -17.47 -18.40 22.87
C GLY A 476 -17.18 -17.72 21.55
N VAL A 477 -16.76 -18.50 20.55
CA VAL A 477 -16.54 -18.06 19.17
C VAL A 477 -17.42 -18.91 18.25
N TYR A 478 -18.20 -18.25 17.40
CA TYR A 478 -19.14 -18.88 16.47
C TYR A 478 -18.84 -18.39 15.06
N SER A 479 -18.47 -19.31 14.17
CA SER A 479 -18.13 -18.98 12.79
C SER A 479 -19.35 -19.12 11.89
N PHE A 480 -19.44 -18.23 10.91
CA PHE A 480 -20.51 -18.19 9.92
C PHE A 480 -19.90 -17.99 8.54
N THR A 481 -20.34 -18.76 7.55
CA THR A 481 -19.86 -18.66 6.16
C THR A 481 -21.00 -18.41 5.20
N LYS A 482 -20.71 -17.70 4.12
CA LYS A 482 -21.65 -17.43 3.04
C LYS A 482 -20.95 -17.68 1.71
N PRO A 483 -21.43 -18.61 0.87
CA PRO A 483 -20.81 -18.91 -0.41
C PRO A 483 -20.95 -17.73 -1.37
N SER A 484 -19.92 -17.54 -2.21
CA SER A 484 -19.98 -16.58 -3.31
C SER A 484 -20.75 -17.17 -4.50
N PRO A 485 -21.55 -16.37 -5.23
CA PRO A 485 -22.13 -16.79 -6.52
C PRO A 485 -21.08 -17.15 -7.57
N ASP A 486 -19.89 -16.55 -7.47
CA ASP A 486 -18.72 -16.89 -8.29
C ASP A 486 -17.84 -17.91 -7.55
N PRO A 487 -17.68 -19.15 -8.07
CA PRO A 487 -16.86 -20.19 -7.43
C PRO A 487 -15.38 -19.84 -7.33
N SER A 488 -14.89 -18.86 -8.08
CA SER A 488 -13.49 -18.41 -8.03
C SER A 488 -13.20 -17.48 -6.85
N VAL A 489 -14.23 -16.94 -6.20
CA VAL A 489 -14.14 -16.05 -5.04
C VAL A 489 -14.33 -16.86 -3.77
N GLN A 490 -13.44 -16.67 -2.80
CA GLN A 490 -13.54 -17.34 -1.50
C GLN A 490 -14.85 -16.98 -0.78
N PRO A 491 -15.46 -17.92 -0.03
CA PRO A 491 -16.63 -17.65 0.79
C PRO A 491 -16.38 -16.48 1.76
N SER A 492 -17.39 -15.64 1.96
CA SER A 492 -17.34 -14.62 3.00
C SER A 492 -17.48 -15.27 4.37
N LYS A 493 -16.58 -14.95 5.29
CA LYS A 493 -16.58 -15.51 6.65
C LYS A 493 -16.71 -14.41 7.70
N VAL A 494 -17.56 -14.66 8.69
CA VAL A 494 -17.86 -13.76 9.81
C VAL A 494 -17.73 -14.56 11.10
N GLN A 495 -17.14 -13.98 12.14
CA GLN A 495 -17.02 -14.61 13.46
C GLN A 495 -17.74 -13.78 14.51
N CYS A 496 -18.67 -14.40 15.23
CA CYS A 496 -19.29 -13.85 16.44
C CYS A 496 -18.46 -14.26 17.66
N ILE A 497 -17.82 -13.29 18.30
CA ILE A 497 -16.98 -13.48 19.48
C ILE A 497 -17.72 -12.91 20.68
N VAL A 498 -18.26 -13.80 21.50
CA VAL A 498 -19.09 -13.45 22.65
C VAL A 498 -18.19 -13.15 23.83
N ALA A 499 -18.28 -11.94 24.38
CA ALA A 499 -17.54 -11.54 25.56
C ALA A 499 -18.16 -12.10 26.85
N LYS A 500 -17.35 -12.44 27.86
CA LYS A 500 -17.85 -12.76 29.21
C LYS A 500 -18.42 -11.54 29.92
N THR A 501 -17.84 -10.38 29.65
CA THR A 501 -18.14 -9.12 30.33
C THR A 501 -18.40 -8.02 29.34
N SER A 502 -17.40 -7.50 28.60
CA SER A 502 -17.57 -6.45 27.59
C SER A 502 -16.75 -6.74 26.33
N PRO A 503 -17.20 -6.33 25.14
CA PRO A 503 -16.41 -6.43 23.91
C PRO A 503 -15.00 -5.83 24.04
N MET A 504 -14.88 -4.68 24.71
CA MET A 504 -13.58 -4.01 24.91
C MET A 504 -12.64 -4.81 25.80
N GLN A 505 -13.13 -5.55 26.79
CA GLN A 505 -12.27 -6.41 27.60
C GLN A 505 -11.65 -7.54 26.77
N VAL A 506 -12.37 -8.06 25.77
CA VAL A 506 -11.80 -9.04 24.81
C VAL A 506 -10.72 -8.39 23.97
N ILE A 507 -10.98 -7.20 23.42
CA ILE A 507 -10.05 -6.46 22.55
C ILE A 507 -8.76 -6.10 23.30
N PHE A 508 -8.85 -5.69 24.57
CA PHE A 508 -7.70 -5.45 25.42
C PHE A 508 -6.92 -6.71 25.79
N SER A 509 -7.55 -7.89 25.71
CA SER A 509 -6.90 -9.19 25.93
C SER A 509 -6.20 -9.73 24.68
N TYR A 510 -6.14 -8.96 23.59
CA TYR A 510 -5.42 -9.37 22.39
C TYR A 510 -3.92 -9.59 22.64
N HIS A 511 -3.32 -10.36 21.73
CA HIS A 511 -1.90 -10.70 21.75
C HIS A 511 -1.00 -9.48 21.54
N SER A 512 -1.44 -8.45 20.81
CA SER A 512 -0.64 -7.25 20.56
C SER A 512 -1.47 -6.02 20.14
N THR A 513 -0.87 -4.84 20.20
CA THR A 513 -1.57 -3.56 19.96
C THR A 513 -2.02 -3.30 18.52
N CYS A 514 -1.41 -3.91 17.50
CA CYS A 514 -1.77 -3.67 16.09
C CYS A 514 -3.22 -4.03 15.74
N VAL A 515 -3.85 -4.90 16.51
CA VAL A 515 -5.25 -5.30 16.33
C VAL A 515 -6.22 -4.53 17.22
N MET A 516 -5.73 -3.63 18.09
CA MET A 516 -6.57 -2.80 18.96
C MET A 516 -7.10 -1.59 18.20
N ASN A 517 -7.91 -1.87 17.18
CA ASN A 517 -8.67 -0.89 16.42
C ASN A 517 -10.13 -1.32 16.42
N VAL A 518 -11.05 -0.38 16.58
CA VAL A 518 -12.46 -0.66 16.84
C VAL A 518 -13.31 0.14 15.89
N ILE A 519 -14.34 -0.48 15.31
CA ILE A 519 -15.36 0.18 14.51
C ILE A 519 -16.71 -0.05 15.20
N SER A 520 -17.27 1.01 15.77
CA SER A 520 -18.63 1.04 16.29
C SER A 520 -19.61 1.48 15.20
N TYR A 521 -20.90 1.61 15.54
CA TYR A 521 -21.88 2.12 14.59
C TYR A 521 -21.65 3.59 14.23
N GLU A 522 -21.10 4.41 15.15
CA GLU A 522 -20.92 5.86 14.97
C GLU A 522 -19.49 6.29 14.62
N LYS A 523 -18.47 5.57 15.12
CA LYS A 523 -17.07 5.98 15.04
C LYS A 523 -16.15 4.79 14.84
N ALA A 524 -15.00 5.05 14.22
CA ALA A 524 -13.87 4.14 14.24
C ALA A 524 -12.74 4.73 15.09
N TYR A 525 -12.06 3.87 15.84
CA TYR A 525 -10.99 4.21 16.76
C TYR A 525 -9.75 3.35 16.49
N SER A 526 -8.60 3.97 16.31
CA SER A 526 -7.30 3.31 16.45
C SER A 526 -6.68 3.76 17.77
N LEU A 527 -6.36 2.82 18.66
CA LEU A 527 -5.87 3.15 20.01
C LEU A 527 -4.39 3.55 20.03
N TYR A 528 -3.62 3.00 19.10
CA TYR A 528 -2.18 3.23 18.93
C TYR A 528 -1.84 3.58 17.47
N PRO A 529 -2.43 4.64 16.88
CA PRO A 529 -2.31 4.94 15.45
C PRO A 529 -0.88 5.24 15.01
N ARG A 530 -0.07 5.88 15.86
CA ARG A 530 1.35 6.14 15.55
C ARG A 530 2.13 4.84 15.45
N ALA A 531 1.96 3.94 16.41
CA ALA A 531 2.59 2.63 16.37
C ALA A 531 2.10 1.82 15.17
N SER A 532 0.80 1.54 15.13
CA SER A 532 0.25 0.48 14.28
C SER A 532 0.00 0.91 12.84
N ILE A 533 -0.35 2.18 12.60
CA ILE A 533 -0.73 2.67 11.26
C ILE A 533 0.40 3.44 10.58
N VAL A 534 1.19 4.21 11.35
CA VAL A 534 2.29 5.01 10.78
C VAL A 534 3.59 4.22 10.71
N ASN A 535 3.94 3.53 11.81
CA ASN A 535 5.24 2.89 11.94
C ASN A 535 5.21 1.35 11.81
N HIS A 536 4.03 0.76 11.60
CA HIS A 536 3.81 -0.70 11.60
C HIS A 536 4.49 -1.42 12.77
N ARG A 537 4.44 -0.82 13.96
CA ARG A 537 4.90 -1.41 15.22
C ARG A 537 3.71 -1.99 15.98
N SER A 538 3.93 -3.14 16.61
CA SER A 538 2.96 -3.80 17.47
C SER A 538 3.61 -4.23 18.77
N LEU A 539 3.03 -3.86 19.90
CA LEU A 539 3.53 -4.21 21.21
C LEU A 539 2.76 -5.41 21.76
N VAL A 540 3.47 -6.43 22.23
CA VAL A 540 2.89 -7.58 22.94
C VAL A 540 2.37 -7.13 24.30
N THR A 541 1.07 -7.32 24.54
CA THR A 541 0.35 -6.82 25.73
C THR A 541 -0.12 -7.90 26.69
N CYS A 542 0.13 -9.18 26.37
CA CYS A 542 -0.37 -10.29 27.15
C CYS A 542 0.76 -10.99 27.91
N MET A 543 0.77 -10.88 29.25
CA MET A 543 1.80 -11.47 30.12
C MET A 543 1.74 -13.00 30.19
N GLN A 544 0.59 -13.62 29.89
CA GLN A 544 0.40 -15.07 29.89
C GLN A 544 0.04 -15.52 28.46
N PRO A 545 1.00 -15.93 27.64
CA PRO A 545 0.77 -16.26 26.24
C PRO A 545 -0.16 -17.47 26.13
N SER A 546 -1.19 -17.37 25.31
CA SER A 546 -2.02 -18.52 24.95
C SER A 546 -1.31 -19.38 23.89
N ASN A 547 -1.73 -20.65 23.74
CA ASN A 547 -1.15 -21.57 22.76
C ASN A 547 -1.21 -21.03 21.31
N GLY A 548 -2.25 -20.25 20.98
CA GLY A 548 -2.41 -19.62 19.67
C GLY A 548 -1.63 -18.31 19.47
N GLN A 549 -1.07 -17.73 20.54
CA GLN A 549 -0.38 -16.43 20.48
C GLN A 549 0.81 -16.41 19.50
N PRO A 550 1.71 -17.42 19.46
CA PRO A 550 2.84 -17.41 18.52
C PRO A 550 2.39 -17.36 17.05
N ALA A 551 1.35 -18.11 16.70
CA ALA A 551 0.79 -18.10 15.34
C ALA A 551 0.17 -16.74 14.99
N ALA A 552 -0.54 -16.13 15.95
CA ALA A 552 -1.11 -14.79 15.78
C ALA A 552 -0.03 -13.72 15.60
N LEU A 553 1.03 -13.72 16.43
CA LEU A 553 2.16 -12.79 16.28
C LEU A 553 2.88 -12.98 14.96
N LYS A 554 3.14 -14.24 14.56
CA LYS A 554 3.71 -14.56 13.25
C LYS A 554 2.86 -14.04 12.10
N LYS A 555 1.53 -14.20 12.16
CA LYS A 555 0.60 -13.69 11.15
C LYS A 555 0.75 -12.19 10.92
N TYR A 556 0.92 -11.38 11.97
CA TYR A 556 1.12 -9.93 11.81
C TYR A 556 2.56 -9.55 11.47
N ALA A 557 3.56 -10.30 11.93
CA ALA A 557 4.95 -10.14 11.47
C ALA A 557 5.06 -10.36 9.95
N ASP A 558 4.43 -11.41 9.42
CA ASP A 558 4.39 -11.72 7.99
C ASP A 558 3.63 -10.64 7.18
N ARG A 559 2.82 -9.81 7.84
CA ARG A 559 2.15 -8.62 7.26
C ARG A 559 3.00 -7.35 7.33
N GLY A 560 4.25 -7.45 7.80
CA GLY A 560 5.21 -6.35 7.86
C GLY A 560 5.28 -5.63 9.21
N PHE A 561 4.63 -6.13 10.26
CA PHE A 561 4.69 -5.49 11.57
C PHE A 561 5.96 -5.87 12.34
N SER A 562 6.64 -4.88 12.92
CA SER A 562 7.64 -5.12 13.96
C SER A 562 6.94 -5.50 15.26
N ILE A 563 7.20 -6.73 15.75
CA ILE A 563 6.62 -7.24 16.99
C ILE A 563 7.57 -6.94 18.15
N GLU A 564 7.19 -5.94 18.95
CA GLU A 564 7.92 -5.46 20.10
C GLU A 564 7.44 -6.16 21.38
N THR A 565 8.38 -6.58 22.23
CA THR A 565 8.07 -7.20 23.54
C THR A 565 8.38 -6.28 24.71
N PHE A 566 9.05 -5.16 24.46
CA PHE A 566 9.42 -4.15 25.46
C PHE A 566 9.30 -2.75 24.87
N VAL A 567 9.05 -1.77 25.74
CA VAL A 567 9.13 -0.35 25.41
C VAL A 567 9.96 0.38 26.47
N GLY A 568 10.62 1.46 26.07
CA GLY A 568 11.30 2.34 27.02
C GLY A 568 10.31 3.11 27.89
N GLY A 569 10.80 3.75 28.95
CA GLY A 569 9.96 4.61 29.82
C GLY A 569 9.37 5.85 29.12
N TYR A 570 9.83 6.14 27.89
CA TYR A 570 9.24 7.14 27.01
C TYR A 570 9.28 6.66 25.57
N ASP A 571 8.12 6.24 25.05
CA ASP A 571 7.90 5.95 23.64
C ASP A 571 6.61 6.68 23.20
N ARG A 572 6.71 7.52 22.15
CA ARG A 572 5.56 8.30 21.67
C ARG A 572 4.54 7.45 20.90
N ASP A 573 4.94 6.26 20.46
CA ASP A 573 4.07 5.33 19.75
C ASP A 573 3.21 4.52 20.72
N PHE A 574 3.74 4.29 21.93
CA PHE A 574 3.10 3.55 23.02
C PHE A 574 3.04 4.42 24.28
N ALA A 575 2.13 5.41 24.28
CA ALA A 575 1.93 6.28 25.43
C ALA A 575 1.54 5.48 26.67
N LEU A 576 2.41 5.48 27.68
CA LEU A 576 2.24 4.81 28.97
C LEU A 576 1.27 5.59 29.88
N GLY A 577 0.65 4.87 30.81
CA GLY A 577 -0.29 5.40 31.80
C GLY A 577 -1.75 5.25 31.37
N LYS A 578 -2.63 5.94 32.11
CA LYS A 578 -4.07 5.96 31.86
C LYS A 578 -4.38 6.62 30.50
N ARG A 579 -5.31 6.02 29.77
CA ARG A 579 -5.75 6.39 28.42
C ARG A 579 -7.25 6.14 28.32
N TYR A 580 -7.94 6.84 27.42
CA TYR A 580 -9.37 6.62 27.19
C TYR A 580 -9.75 6.69 25.72
N ILE A 581 -10.89 6.09 25.37
CA ILE A 581 -11.37 6.07 23.98
C ILE A 581 -11.57 7.50 23.47
N GLY A 582 -10.84 7.83 22.40
CA GLY A 582 -10.92 9.13 21.76
C GLY A 582 -10.08 10.24 22.40
N ASP A 583 -9.14 9.89 23.29
CA ASP A 583 -8.13 10.84 23.74
C ASP A 583 -7.18 11.31 22.60
N GLY A 584 -6.30 12.27 22.92
CA GLY A 584 -5.43 12.91 21.92
C GLY A 584 -4.38 12.00 21.27
N ASP A 585 -4.17 10.80 21.81
CA ASP A 585 -3.25 9.80 21.28
C ASP A 585 -3.99 8.69 20.51
N CYS A 586 -5.33 8.68 20.53
CA CYS A 586 -6.17 7.88 19.63
C CYS A 586 -6.36 8.58 18.28
N TRP A 587 -6.62 7.80 17.24
CA TRP A 587 -7.20 8.34 16.00
C TRP A 587 -8.68 7.99 15.94
N THR A 588 -9.53 9.01 16.06
CA THR A 588 -10.99 8.88 15.99
C THR A 588 -11.52 9.39 14.65
N LEU A 589 -12.28 8.56 13.95
CA LEU A 589 -12.97 8.89 12.70
C LEU A 589 -14.48 8.83 12.92
N ASN A 590 -15.18 9.93 12.63
CA ASN A 590 -16.64 9.92 12.57
C ASN A 590 -17.10 9.21 11.30
N LEU A 591 -18.05 8.29 11.44
CA LEU A 591 -18.63 7.55 10.33
C LEU A 591 -19.85 8.27 9.76
N ASP A 592 -20.21 7.96 8.52
CA ASP A 592 -21.42 8.50 7.90
C ASP A 592 -22.67 7.89 8.56
N MET A 593 -23.51 8.72 9.18
CA MET A 593 -24.69 8.27 9.90
C MET A 593 -25.96 8.25 9.06
N THR A 594 -25.86 8.55 7.75
CA THR A 594 -27.01 8.60 6.85
C THR A 594 -27.74 7.25 6.83
N GLY A 595 -29.00 7.25 7.25
CA GLY A 595 -29.88 6.07 7.27
C GLY A 595 -29.72 5.12 8.46
N VAL A 596 -28.69 5.32 9.31
CA VAL A 596 -28.46 4.46 10.48
C VAL A 596 -29.48 4.75 11.57
N GLN A 597 -30.19 3.72 12.03
CA GLN A 597 -31.16 3.83 13.13
C GLN A 597 -30.45 3.72 14.48
N ALA A 598 -30.13 4.87 15.09
CA ALA A 598 -29.38 4.94 16.36
C ALA A 598 -30.25 5.25 17.60
N HIS A 599 -31.52 5.61 17.41
CA HIS A 599 -32.45 5.90 18.51
C HIS A 599 -33.01 4.62 19.11
N TRP A 600 -32.19 3.93 19.91
CA TRP A 600 -32.58 2.71 20.60
C TRP A 600 -32.35 2.83 22.11
N ALA A 601 -33.27 2.26 22.87
CA ALA A 601 -33.20 2.11 24.32
C ALA A 601 -33.42 0.64 24.70
N PRO A 602 -32.83 0.15 25.80
CA PRO A 602 -33.05 -1.22 26.27
C PRO A 602 -34.51 -1.58 26.56
N ASN A 603 -35.34 -0.59 26.92
CA ASN A 603 -36.78 -0.72 27.14
C ASN A 603 -37.46 0.66 27.08
N ASP A 604 -38.80 0.66 27.13
CA ASP A 604 -39.65 1.86 26.98
C ASP A 604 -39.48 2.90 28.10
N VAL A 605 -38.87 2.53 29.22
CA VAL A 605 -38.66 3.42 30.38
C VAL A 605 -37.24 4.00 30.44
N SER A 606 -36.34 3.56 29.55
CA SER A 606 -34.95 4.02 29.49
C SER A 606 -34.76 5.05 28.37
N THR A 607 -33.83 5.97 28.57
CA THR A 607 -33.52 6.96 27.54
C THR A 607 -32.65 6.33 26.44
N PRO A 608 -32.92 6.60 25.15
CA PRO A 608 -32.03 6.15 24.08
C PRO A 608 -30.61 6.70 24.24
N LEU A 609 -29.61 5.90 23.85
CA LEU A 609 -28.22 6.30 23.93
C LEU A 609 -27.89 7.43 22.95
N THR A 610 -26.98 8.32 23.35
CA THR A 610 -26.46 9.41 22.51
C THR A 610 -25.14 9.07 21.82
N HIS A 611 -24.41 8.09 22.36
CA HIS A 611 -23.14 7.58 21.88
C HIS A 611 -23.06 6.06 22.02
N ASP A 612 -22.14 5.43 21.32
CA ASP A 612 -21.86 4.01 21.51
C ASP A 612 -21.23 3.76 22.90
N PRO A 613 -21.63 2.70 23.64
CA PRO A 613 -21.05 2.33 24.93
C PRO A 613 -19.51 2.29 24.99
N VAL A 614 -18.85 2.03 23.86
CA VAL A 614 -17.39 2.04 23.75
C VAL A 614 -16.78 3.38 24.18
N CYS A 615 -17.48 4.50 24.02
CA CYS A 615 -16.94 5.84 24.30
C CYS A 615 -16.59 6.08 25.78
N ALA A 616 -17.19 5.31 26.69
CA ALA A 616 -16.92 5.35 28.12
C ALA A 616 -15.72 4.47 28.53
N THR A 617 -15.02 3.85 27.58
CA THR A 617 -13.93 2.94 27.89
C THR A 617 -12.61 3.65 28.19
N SER A 618 -11.90 3.20 29.23
CA SER A 618 -10.52 3.60 29.52
C SER A 618 -9.65 2.43 29.98
N TRP A 619 -8.33 2.58 29.86
CA TRP A 619 -7.33 1.56 30.21
C TRP A 619 -6.03 2.20 30.72
N ASP A 620 -5.16 1.42 31.37
CA ASP A 620 -3.84 1.86 31.82
C ASP A 620 -2.75 0.94 31.25
N LEU A 621 -1.83 1.51 30.46
CA LEU A 621 -0.69 0.80 29.88
C LEU A 621 0.53 1.00 30.79
N THR A 622 0.92 -0.05 31.52
CA THR A 622 1.99 0.02 32.52
C THR A 622 3.17 -0.87 32.13
N VAL A 623 4.39 -0.43 32.43
CA VAL A 623 5.59 -1.28 32.31
C VAL A 623 5.77 -2.02 33.64
N SER A 624 5.82 -3.35 33.59
CA SER A 624 6.05 -4.17 34.77
C SER A 624 7.39 -3.83 35.44
N CYS A 625 7.39 -3.84 36.77
CA CYS A 625 8.57 -3.59 37.59
C CYS A 625 9.48 -4.82 37.76
N ASP A 626 9.18 -5.97 37.14
CA ASP A 626 10.06 -7.16 37.17
C ASP A 626 11.36 -6.91 36.37
N PRO A 627 12.54 -6.98 37.01
CA PRO A 627 13.82 -6.72 36.34
C PRO A 627 14.28 -7.82 35.38
N ARG A 628 13.65 -9.01 35.34
CA ARG A 628 14.11 -10.16 34.53
C ARG A 628 13.45 -10.28 33.16
N ASN A 629 12.31 -9.64 32.98
CA ASN A 629 11.60 -9.39 31.72
C ASN A 629 10.75 -8.16 32.01
N LYS A 630 10.81 -7.09 31.21
CA LYS A 630 9.98 -5.88 31.39
C LYS A 630 8.72 -5.95 30.50
N PRO A 631 7.76 -6.88 30.70
CA PRO A 631 6.56 -6.91 29.88
C PRO A 631 5.73 -5.65 30.16
N VAL A 632 4.99 -5.24 29.14
CA VAL A 632 3.97 -4.20 29.27
C VAL A 632 2.64 -4.89 29.55
N ASP A 633 1.91 -4.38 30.53
CA ASP A 633 0.57 -4.87 30.87
C ASP A 633 -0.47 -3.80 30.59
N LEU A 634 -1.58 -4.23 29.99
CA LEU A 634 -2.73 -3.37 29.72
C LEU A 634 -3.81 -3.72 30.74
N THR A 635 -3.93 -2.87 31.74
CA THR A 635 -4.79 -3.10 32.88
C THR A 635 -6.11 -2.33 32.75
N THR A 636 -7.18 -2.96 33.24
CA THR A 636 -8.51 -2.38 33.30
C THR A 636 -9.20 -2.79 34.60
N HIS A 637 -10.11 -1.94 35.05
CA HIS A 637 -11.01 -2.12 36.16
C HIS A 637 -12.42 -2.37 35.62
N ASN A 638 -13.04 -3.45 36.10
CA ASN A 638 -14.34 -3.95 35.66
C ASN A 638 -15.18 -4.47 36.85
N LYS A 639 -14.75 -4.17 38.09
CA LYS A 639 -15.37 -4.69 39.32
C LYS A 639 -16.27 -3.62 39.92
N SER A 640 -17.52 -3.51 39.46
CA SER A 640 -18.69 -2.93 40.15
C SER A 640 -19.80 -2.65 39.14
N TRP A 641 -20.54 -3.69 38.73
CA TRP A 641 -21.70 -3.51 37.85
C TRP A 641 -22.95 -3.29 38.67
N SER A 642 -23.69 -2.25 38.33
CA SER A 642 -25.01 -2.01 38.90
C SER A 642 -26.07 -2.64 38.01
N ASP A 643 -27.09 -3.19 38.65
CA ASP A 643 -28.34 -3.60 38.04
C ASP A 643 -29.06 -2.46 37.28
N HIS A 644 -28.67 -1.21 37.52
CA HIS A 644 -29.19 -0.01 36.88
C HIS A 644 -28.45 0.39 35.59
N LEU A 645 -27.45 -0.39 35.16
CA LEU A 645 -26.73 -0.22 33.89
C LEU A 645 -26.93 -1.46 33.02
N PHE A 646 -27.27 -1.26 31.76
CA PHE A 646 -27.44 -2.33 30.78
C PHE A 646 -26.09 -2.79 30.22
N TYR A 647 -25.16 -1.85 29.99
CA TYR A 647 -23.83 -2.16 29.48
C TYR A 647 -22.77 -2.18 30.59
N PRO A 648 -21.82 -3.13 30.53
CA PRO A 648 -20.62 -3.09 31.35
C PRO A 648 -19.52 -2.21 30.73
N TYR A 649 -19.13 -1.17 31.47
CA TYR A 649 -18.08 -0.19 31.15
C TYR A 649 -16.68 -0.51 31.71
N THR A 650 -15.71 -0.70 30.83
CA THR A 650 -14.31 -1.00 31.21
C THR A 650 -13.52 0.30 31.45
N THR A 651 -12.86 0.47 32.60
CA THR A 651 -12.14 1.71 32.92
C THR A 651 -10.70 1.51 33.37
N ALA A 652 -9.85 2.53 33.24
CA ALA A 652 -8.47 2.49 33.71
C ALA A 652 -8.36 2.42 35.24
N SER A 653 -9.39 2.88 35.95
CA SER A 653 -9.45 2.94 37.42
C SER A 653 -10.89 3.13 37.89
N TRP A 654 -11.15 3.12 39.21
CA TRP A 654 -12.50 3.16 39.77
C TRP A 654 -13.12 4.58 39.81
N GLU A 655 -12.28 5.61 39.74
CA GLU A 655 -12.66 7.02 39.90
C GLU A 655 -13.69 7.50 38.86
N PRO A 656 -13.57 7.20 37.54
CA PRO A 656 -14.56 7.62 36.55
C PRO A 656 -15.94 6.98 36.78
N LEU A 657 -15.96 5.69 37.15
CA LEU A 657 -17.19 4.96 37.46
C LEU A 657 -17.86 5.56 38.69
N TYR A 658 -17.07 5.87 39.71
CA TYR A 658 -17.57 6.47 40.93
C TYR A 658 -18.14 7.87 40.71
N TYR A 659 -17.46 8.71 39.92
CA TYR A 659 -17.94 10.03 39.56
C TYR A 659 -19.28 9.95 38.82
N ALA A 660 -19.36 9.17 37.74
CA ALA A 660 -20.60 9.03 36.97
C ALA A 660 -21.75 8.47 37.83
N ARG A 661 -21.45 7.54 38.74
CA ARG A 661 -22.42 7.04 39.72
C ARG A 661 -22.96 8.16 40.61
N GLN A 662 -22.07 8.93 41.24
CA GLN A 662 -22.47 10.01 42.16
C GLN A 662 -23.36 11.04 41.47
N MET A 663 -22.99 11.45 40.25
CA MET A 663 -23.77 12.43 39.49
C MET A 663 -25.20 11.94 39.23
N ILE A 664 -25.38 10.66 38.87
CA ILE A 664 -26.73 10.10 38.67
C ILE A 664 -27.47 9.94 40.01
N GLU A 665 -26.80 9.48 41.07
CA GLU A 665 -27.39 9.38 42.41
C GLU A 665 -27.90 10.74 42.89
N GLU A 666 -27.15 11.82 42.65
CA GLU A 666 -27.51 13.20 42.99
C GLU A 666 -28.66 13.74 42.13
N GLU A 667 -28.64 13.48 40.81
CA GLU A 667 -29.65 13.99 39.87
C GLU A 667 -30.99 13.27 40.00
N THR A 668 -30.96 11.96 40.25
CA THR A 668 -32.15 11.09 40.19
C THR A 668 -32.65 10.64 41.56
N GLY A 669 -31.81 10.73 42.60
CA GLY A 669 -32.09 10.18 43.92
C GLY A 669 -32.04 8.65 43.99
N VAL A 670 -31.73 7.95 42.89
CA VAL A 670 -31.64 6.48 42.84
C VAL A 670 -30.28 6.04 43.34
N ASN A 671 -30.24 5.12 44.32
CA ASN A 671 -28.99 4.53 44.80
C ASN A 671 -28.53 3.40 43.86
N ILE A 672 -27.56 3.69 42.99
CA ILE A 672 -27.06 2.77 41.97
C ILE A 672 -26.25 1.61 42.58
N LYS A 673 -25.80 1.70 43.85
CA LYS A 673 -25.11 0.57 44.52
C LYS A 673 -26.04 -0.58 44.87
N LEU A 674 -27.35 -0.33 44.99
CA LEU A 674 -28.29 -1.33 45.43
C LEU A 674 -28.79 -2.16 44.24
N TRP A 675 -28.93 -3.46 44.48
CA TRP A 675 -29.60 -4.36 43.54
C TRP A 675 -31.07 -3.95 43.44
N SER A 676 -31.56 -3.84 42.20
CA SER A 676 -32.92 -3.41 41.96
C SER A 676 -33.89 -4.56 42.18
N LYS A 677 -34.91 -4.32 43.00
CA LYS A 677 -36.03 -5.26 43.18
C LYS A 677 -37.02 -5.25 42.01
N VAL A 678 -36.84 -4.35 41.05
CA VAL A 678 -37.69 -4.22 39.86
C VAL A 678 -37.20 -5.21 38.79
N PRO A 679 -38.10 -5.98 38.15
CA PRO A 679 -37.75 -6.84 37.03
C PRO A 679 -37.01 -6.08 35.92
N ALA A 680 -36.00 -6.68 35.31
CA ALA A 680 -35.16 -6.04 34.30
C ALA A 680 -35.95 -5.43 33.13
N SER A 681 -37.07 -6.04 32.73
CA SER A 681 -37.95 -5.56 31.64
C SER A 681 -38.65 -4.23 31.96
N SER A 682 -38.86 -3.90 33.23
CA SER A 682 -39.54 -2.66 33.68
C SER A 682 -38.59 -1.71 34.40
N ARG A 683 -37.30 -2.04 34.45
CA ARG A 683 -36.28 -1.29 35.14
C ARG A 683 -35.73 -0.19 34.22
N ARG A 684 -35.71 1.06 34.70
CA ARG A 684 -34.99 2.13 34.00
C ARG A 684 -33.48 1.93 34.12
N PHE A 685 -32.81 1.92 32.98
CA PHE A 685 -31.37 1.93 32.84
C PHE A 685 -30.85 3.36 32.62
N TYR A 686 -29.70 3.68 33.22
CA TYR A 686 -29.12 5.02 33.23
C TYR A 686 -27.85 5.15 32.38
N ASP A 687 -27.66 4.25 31.41
CA ASP A 687 -26.46 4.19 30.55
C ASP A 687 -26.18 5.50 29.81
N LYS A 688 -27.22 6.19 29.33
CA LYS A 688 -27.06 7.47 28.63
C LYS A 688 -26.40 8.51 29.55
N GLU A 689 -26.99 8.76 30.72
CA GLU A 689 -26.50 9.72 31.70
C GLU A 689 -25.13 9.30 32.23
N PHE A 690 -24.94 8.00 32.51
CA PHE A 690 -23.67 7.44 32.99
C PHE A 690 -22.53 7.70 32.01
N MET A 691 -22.72 7.42 30.72
CA MET A 691 -21.71 7.70 29.70
C MET A 691 -21.42 9.19 29.55
N GLU A 692 -22.44 10.04 29.57
CA GLU A 692 -22.27 11.49 29.48
C GLU A 692 -21.37 12.01 30.62
N TYR A 693 -21.60 11.55 31.85
CA TYR A 693 -20.75 11.90 33.00
C TYR A 693 -19.34 11.31 32.92
N MET A 694 -19.17 10.10 32.38
CA MET A 694 -17.84 9.53 32.15
C MET A 694 -17.04 10.33 31.11
N ILE A 695 -17.68 10.74 30.01
CA ILE A 695 -17.05 11.60 28.99
C ILE A 695 -16.65 12.95 29.60
N ILE A 696 -17.53 13.55 30.43
CA ILE A 696 -17.23 14.78 31.17
C ILE A 696 -16.00 14.58 32.06
N TYR A 697 -15.95 13.49 32.84
CA TYR A 697 -14.79 13.16 33.67
C TYR A 697 -13.51 13.08 32.83
N TYR A 698 -13.53 12.37 31.70
CA TYR A 698 -12.35 12.24 30.84
C TYR A 698 -11.87 13.58 30.27
N ARG A 699 -12.80 14.46 29.88
CA ARG A 699 -12.48 15.80 29.36
C ARG A 699 -11.88 16.72 30.43
N HIS A 700 -12.41 16.69 31.66
CA HIS A 700 -11.94 17.57 32.72
C HIS A 700 -10.61 17.12 33.35
N TYR A 701 -10.45 15.82 33.56
CA TYR A 701 -9.32 15.28 34.32
C TYR A 701 -8.20 14.73 33.44
N ASN A 702 -8.43 14.70 32.12
CA ASN A 702 -7.45 14.39 31.07
C ASN A 702 -6.45 13.32 31.50
N MET A 703 -6.98 12.15 31.89
CA MET A 703 -6.36 11.09 32.70
C MET A 703 -4.92 10.71 32.33
N GLY A 704 -3.92 11.55 32.61
CA GLY A 704 -2.50 11.34 32.27
C GLY A 704 -1.95 12.17 31.09
N SER A 705 -2.76 12.95 30.39
CA SER A 705 -2.29 13.77 29.27
C SER A 705 -1.82 15.16 29.76
N ARG A 706 -0.52 15.39 29.61
CA ARG A 706 0.28 16.62 29.78
C ARG A 706 -0.50 17.90 30.19
N VAL A 707 -0.77 18.04 31.49
CA VAL A 707 -0.71 19.34 32.15
C VAL A 707 0.42 19.25 33.16
N ARG A 708 1.35 20.22 33.14
CA ARG A 708 2.38 20.36 34.18
C ARG A 708 1.67 20.29 35.52
N LYS A 709 1.96 19.29 36.35
CA LYS A 709 1.66 19.40 37.78
C LYS A 709 2.40 20.65 38.24
N SER A 710 1.70 21.74 38.53
CA SER A 710 2.31 22.78 39.36
C SER A 710 2.56 22.13 40.71
N GLU A 711 3.76 22.30 41.23
CA GLU A 711 4.20 21.70 42.50
C GLU A 711 3.33 22.12 43.70
N ASP A 712 2.45 23.11 43.53
CA ASP A 712 1.55 23.65 44.55
C ASP A 712 0.07 23.23 44.45
N ALA A 713 -0.31 22.30 43.55
CA ALA A 713 -1.70 21.82 43.48
C ALA A 713 -1.92 20.59 44.39
N PRO A 714 -2.84 20.61 45.36
CA PRO A 714 -3.12 19.46 46.22
C PRO A 714 -3.53 18.24 45.37
N SER A 715 -3.14 17.04 45.83
CA SER A 715 -3.49 15.80 45.12
C SER A 715 -5.01 15.63 45.09
N ILE A 716 -5.54 15.18 43.94
CA ILE A 716 -6.99 14.97 43.67
C ILE A 716 -7.67 14.13 44.77
N ASN A 717 -6.92 13.23 45.43
CA ASN A 717 -7.42 12.41 46.53
C ASN A 717 -7.86 13.25 47.74
N ASP A 718 -7.20 14.37 48.02
CA ASP A 718 -7.47 15.19 49.21
C ASP A 718 -8.64 16.19 49.00
N ALA A 719 -8.90 16.62 47.75
CA ALA A 719 -9.92 17.63 47.45
C ALA A 719 -11.34 17.07 47.21
N LEU A 720 -11.47 15.84 46.67
CA LEU A 720 -12.76 15.24 46.31
C LEU A 720 -13.13 13.99 47.13
N PHE A 721 -12.15 13.25 47.66
CA PHE A 721 -12.41 11.87 48.11
C PHE A 721 -12.09 11.59 49.58
N GLY A 722 -11.54 12.55 50.32
CA GLY A 722 -11.12 12.34 51.73
C GLY A 722 -9.97 11.32 51.84
N ARG A 723 -9.14 11.43 52.87
CA ARG A 723 -8.00 10.51 53.04
C ARG A 723 -8.49 9.08 53.31
N GLY A 724 -8.22 8.19 52.35
CA GLY A 724 -7.96 6.77 52.60
C GLY A 724 -9.18 5.92 52.95
N SER A 725 -9.97 5.55 51.95
CA SER A 725 -10.66 4.25 51.88
C SER A 725 -11.39 4.12 50.54
N SER A 726 -11.31 2.94 49.90
CA SER A 726 -12.23 2.59 48.82
C SER A 726 -13.66 2.60 49.38
N PRO A 727 -14.60 3.38 48.81
CA PRO A 727 -16.00 3.41 49.26
C PRO A 727 -16.79 2.17 48.79
N PHE A 728 -16.11 1.18 48.22
CA PHE A 728 -16.61 -0.16 47.95
C PHE A 728 -15.97 -1.10 48.98
N GLY A 729 -16.73 -1.41 50.03
CA GLY A 729 -16.27 -2.28 51.12
C GLY A 729 -15.75 -3.62 50.61
N SER A 730 -14.83 -4.23 51.36
CA SER A 730 -14.48 -5.63 51.19
C SER A 730 -15.74 -6.48 51.42
N ILE A 731 -16.10 -7.33 50.46
CA ILE A 731 -17.02 -8.44 50.74
C ILE A 731 -16.31 -9.31 51.78
N SER A 732 -16.79 -9.30 53.02
CA SER A 732 -16.35 -10.24 54.03
C SER A 732 -16.72 -11.64 53.56
N ARG A 733 -15.71 -12.51 53.38
CA ARG A 733 -15.92 -13.96 53.39
C ARG A 733 -16.42 -14.35 54.78
N SER A 734 -17.72 -14.29 54.97
CA SER A 734 -18.40 -14.97 56.06
C SER A 734 -19.86 -15.14 55.67
N LEU A 735 -20.20 -16.31 55.16
CA LEU A 735 -21.05 -17.27 55.87
C LEU A 735 -21.04 -18.59 55.09
N SER A 736 -21.03 -19.64 55.90
CA SER A 736 -20.95 -21.09 55.63
C SER A 736 -21.79 -21.62 54.50
#